data_AF-B8BSA1-F1
#
_entry.id   AF-B8BSA1-F1
#
_cell.length_a   1.000
_cell.length_b   1.000
_cell.length_c   1.000
_cell.angle_alpha   90.00
_cell.angle_beta   90.00
_cell.angle_gamma   90.00
#
_symmetry.space_group_name_H-M   'P 1'
#
loop_
_entity.id
_entity.type
_entity.pdbx_description
1 polymer ?
#
loop_
_entity_poly.entity_id
_entity_poly.type
_entity_poly.pdbx_seq_one_letter_code
_entity_poly.pdbx_strand_id
1 'polypeptide(L)'
;MGAAVNVGALSLLAYIIGWALSPYIVPVDILSQKLAPFLPSTSNGAPNTSSAPTPVTLPPVVMPKQPTVETNLKYAPSYKKLIGMNAQRGDPFEGVDIIVHRNGEPDPCARQQTVGVVESESPDVAGNTLSYSSKALLKSAELLYHGYKPLDVFQKYDVDAVLTHALAVGSKGSFDALLEGKGSTCKPTWEQEKHFLNSAPDVSEMLKFCDMGKSKTPIQPDHSSLVQVPGFQSLPCHFHTREGVRITSLQQLAQFARGAKVPVENGECKEEDRNVDGSCGTNTQVTAEGGRRELHLYAVQAGRVFIFAPKYVGEIFELPHVEVPNNLPVWLEVISLKPRVFDIFNFFDKEESKAIVDKAIAETSETHRMKRSSTGASGYNVNSQRTSENGFDTHGKEAQAVKHRCMEILGFDEYIESFTDGLQVLRYNKTTAYIPHLDWIDDYHKKEEHNYDSAGIGSNRFATILLYMSDLGEGDGGETVFVKGWPPGQSEEERVQLKDALASLRESGDVTGLLKEGSWEEKMVANCRSRLAVRPHSSRAALFYSQNPDGSPDEDSLHGGCPVINGEKWAANLWVWNAPRGGFPGAPVNKHVVDKNRAAGKSPDQDLQKKASFTNAGSDEGTRNAKLYFQDTFWGELGHNSPQLNVNTYEGHQWNVKVGDDIIKTFVIDKKPTQNYVI
;
A
#
# COMPACT_ATOMS: atom_id res chain seq x y z
N MET A 1 59.40 11.74 -39.77
CA MET A 1 60.79 12.17 -39.50
C MET A 1 60.80 13.67 -39.32
N GLY A 2 61.41 14.15 -38.22
CA GLY A 2 61.64 15.56 -37.90
C GLY A 2 60.50 16.18 -37.07
N ALA A 3 60.69 16.66 -35.85
CA ALA A 3 61.87 16.72 -34.98
C ALA A 3 61.36 16.86 -33.53
N ALA A 4 62.10 16.27 -32.59
CA ALA A 4 61.84 16.36 -31.14
C ALA A 4 62.58 17.56 -30.55
N VAL A 5 61.96 18.28 -29.60
CA VAL A 5 62.62 18.81 -28.39
C VAL A 5 61.59 18.90 -27.24
N ASN A 6 61.98 18.23 -26.14
CA ASN A 6 61.76 18.49 -24.72
C ASN A 6 60.96 19.74 -24.29
N VAL A 7 60.11 19.61 -23.25
CA VAL A 7 60.12 20.41 -22.00
C VAL A 7 58.98 19.91 -21.11
N GLY A 8 59.30 19.57 -19.86
CA GLY A 8 58.31 19.52 -18.79
C GLY A 8 57.81 20.93 -18.51
N ALA A 9 56.57 21.20 -18.88
CA ALA A 9 55.74 22.27 -18.33
C ALA A 9 54.32 22.06 -18.86
N LEU A 10 53.40 21.73 -17.95
CA LEU A 10 51.98 22.11 -17.90
C LEU A 10 51.15 20.98 -17.30
N SER A 11 51.21 20.93 -15.97
CA SER A 11 50.05 20.64 -15.15
C SER A 11 48.93 21.64 -15.46
N LEU A 12 47.69 21.18 -15.36
CA LEU A 12 46.39 21.81 -15.67
C LEU A 12 45.91 21.69 -17.12
N LEU A 13 44.63 21.29 -17.21
CA LEU A 13 43.76 21.11 -18.39
C LEU A 13 43.78 19.74 -19.07
N ALA A 14 42.96 18.81 -18.54
CA ALA A 14 41.93 18.10 -19.31
C ALA A 14 41.17 17.11 -18.40
N TYR A 15 40.53 17.66 -17.36
CA TYR A 15 39.21 17.17 -16.95
C TYR A 15 38.24 17.72 -18.01
N ILE A 16 37.28 16.90 -18.46
CA ILE A 16 36.09 17.21 -19.29
C ILE A 16 36.06 16.47 -20.67
N ILE A 17 35.01 15.64 -20.78
CA ILE A 17 34.34 15.03 -21.97
C ILE A 17 34.90 13.73 -22.55
N GLY A 18 34.04 12.70 -22.55
CA GLY A 18 34.01 11.74 -23.66
C GLY A 18 33.62 10.30 -23.36
N TRP A 19 32.48 10.05 -22.70
CA TRP A 19 31.78 8.76 -22.81
C TRP A 19 31.28 8.56 -24.25
N ALA A 20 31.56 7.40 -24.87
CA ALA A 20 30.59 6.49 -25.50
C ALA A 20 31.28 5.47 -26.42
N LEU A 21 30.67 4.27 -26.48
CA LEU A 21 30.82 3.15 -27.43
C LEU A 21 31.71 1.96 -27.00
N SER A 22 31.06 0.99 -26.36
CA SER A 22 31.31 -0.47 -26.50
C SER A 22 30.82 -0.92 -27.91
N PRO A 23 31.13 -2.12 -28.50
CA PRO A 23 31.36 -3.41 -27.82
C PRO A 23 32.36 -4.42 -28.48
N TYR A 24 32.51 -5.58 -27.81
CA TYR A 24 32.88 -6.94 -28.27
C TYR A 24 34.28 -7.56 -28.00
N ILE A 25 34.22 -8.69 -27.27
CA ILE A 25 34.95 -9.98 -27.40
C ILE A 25 36.21 -10.25 -26.51
N VAL A 26 36.02 -11.26 -25.64
CA VAL A 26 36.93 -12.13 -24.82
C VAL A 26 37.85 -12.96 -25.78
N PRO A 27 39.01 -13.65 -25.45
CA PRO A 27 39.21 -14.40 -24.20
C PRO A 27 40.64 -14.86 -23.72
N VAL A 28 40.65 -15.49 -22.53
CA VAL A 28 41.51 -16.53 -21.87
C VAL A 28 42.99 -16.31 -21.44
N ASP A 29 43.21 -16.87 -20.23
CA ASP A 29 44.35 -17.66 -19.70
C ASP A 29 45.54 -16.95 -19.03
N ILE A 30 45.86 -17.35 -17.77
CA ILE A 30 47.03 -18.21 -17.45
C ILE A 30 47.24 -18.42 -15.91
N LEU A 31 47.32 -19.71 -15.56
CA LEU A 31 48.11 -20.44 -14.53
C LEU A 31 47.87 -20.37 -13.01
N SER A 32 47.47 -21.56 -12.51
CA SER A 32 47.85 -22.20 -11.23
C SER A 32 49.37 -22.30 -11.00
N GLN A 33 49.81 -22.40 -9.73
CA GLN A 33 50.39 -23.63 -9.15
C GLN A 33 50.95 -23.47 -7.71
N LYS A 34 50.51 -24.41 -6.84
CA LYS A 34 51.24 -25.24 -5.86
C LYS A 34 52.00 -24.57 -4.68
N LEU A 35 51.71 -25.04 -3.46
CA LEU A 35 52.48 -26.10 -2.76
C LEU A 35 51.99 -26.31 -1.31
N ALA A 36 51.66 -27.56 -0.97
CA ALA A 36 51.85 -28.23 0.33
C ALA A 36 52.69 -29.51 0.03
N PRO A 37 53.16 -30.35 0.97
CA PRO A 37 52.90 -30.44 2.43
C PRO A 37 54.16 -30.79 3.28
N PHE A 38 54.04 -30.85 4.62
CA PHE A 38 54.90 -31.72 5.45
C PHE A 38 54.24 -32.13 6.79
N LEU A 39 54.10 -33.44 6.95
CA LEU A 39 54.07 -34.27 8.18
C LEU A 39 55.07 -35.42 7.87
N PRO A 40 55.70 -36.18 8.83
CA PRO A 40 54.98 -36.97 9.84
C PRO A 40 55.74 -37.44 11.13
N SER A 41 55.04 -38.26 11.93
CA SER A 41 55.50 -39.42 12.77
C SER A 41 56.01 -39.14 14.20
N THR A 42 55.94 -39.97 15.25
CA THR A 42 55.31 -41.28 15.65
C THR A 42 55.63 -41.50 17.16
N SER A 43 54.67 -41.91 18.02
CA SER A 43 54.52 -43.21 18.73
C SER A 43 55.30 -43.53 20.03
N ASN A 44 54.54 -44.12 20.99
CA ASN A 44 54.82 -45.18 21.99
C ASN A 44 55.27 -44.89 23.45
N GLY A 45 54.53 -45.49 24.42
CA GLY A 45 55.02 -45.97 25.72
C GLY A 45 54.03 -45.93 26.92
N ALA A 46 53.60 -47.09 27.45
CA ALA A 46 52.81 -47.29 28.70
C ALA A 46 53.74 -47.77 29.88
N PRO A 47 53.31 -48.27 31.09
CA PRO A 47 52.04 -48.25 31.87
C PRO A 47 52.18 -48.01 33.43
N ASN A 48 51.06 -48.09 34.17
CA ASN A 48 50.82 -48.63 35.55
C ASN A 48 50.70 -47.77 36.86
N THR A 49 49.50 -47.89 37.48
CA THR A 49 49.14 -48.30 38.89
C THR A 49 48.65 -47.32 39.99
N SER A 50 47.46 -47.68 40.52
CA SER A 50 46.87 -47.54 41.89
C SER A 50 46.24 -46.19 42.33
N SER A 51 45.12 -46.09 43.07
CA SER A 51 44.09 -47.02 43.59
C SER A 51 42.97 -46.22 44.35
N ALA A 52 41.74 -46.78 44.38
CA ALA A 52 40.61 -46.58 45.34
C ALA A 52 39.56 -45.47 45.09
N PRO A 53 38.32 -45.58 45.64
CA PRO A 53 37.39 -46.72 45.66
C PRO A 53 36.01 -46.37 45.01
N THR A 54 35.24 -47.38 44.64
CA THR A 54 33.91 -47.29 44.02
C THR A 54 32.78 -47.00 45.02
N PRO A 55 31.88 -46.03 44.76
CA PRO A 55 30.53 -46.03 45.31
C PRO A 55 29.55 -46.65 44.30
N VAL A 56 28.60 -47.38 44.86
CA VAL A 56 27.47 -48.05 44.20
C VAL A 56 26.68 -47.08 43.32
N THR A 57 26.58 -47.36 42.03
CA THR A 57 25.63 -46.71 41.12
C THR A 57 24.22 -47.27 41.37
N LEU A 58 23.32 -46.42 41.86
CA LEU A 58 21.88 -46.66 41.77
C LEU A 58 21.49 -46.83 40.29
N PRO A 59 20.47 -47.66 39.96
CA PRO A 59 19.97 -47.73 38.60
C PRO A 59 19.56 -46.32 38.13
N PRO A 60 19.78 -45.97 36.85
CA PRO A 60 19.34 -44.68 36.35
C PRO A 60 17.84 -44.60 36.59
N VAL A 61 17.42 -43.57 37.33
CA VAL A 61 16.03 -43.16 37.35
C VAL A 61 15.71 -42.81 35.91
N VAL A 62 15.00 -43.70 35.23
CA VAL A 62 14.33 -43.39 33.97
C VAL A 62 13.28 -42.36 34.36
N MET A 63 13.67 -41.09 34.28
CA MET A 63 12.71 -40.00 34.25
C MET A 63 11.76 -40.33 33.10
N PRO A 64 10.45 -40.43 33.32
CA PRO A 64 9.52 -40.57 32.22
C PRO A 64 9.81 -39.40 31.27
N LYS A 65 10.02 -39.70 29.98
CA LYS A 65 10.07 -38.67 28.94
C LYS A 65 8.90 -37.73 29.21
N GLN A 66 9.18 -36.44 29.42
CA GLN A 66 8.12 -35.45 29.49
C GLN A 66 7.29 -35.61 28.21
N PRO A 67 5.96 -35.73 28.31
CA PRO A 67 5.13 -35.85 27.13
C PRO A 67 5.36 -34.61 26.26
N THR A 68 5.76 -34.83 25.02
CA THR A 68 5.87 -33.79 24.00
C THR A 68 4.53 -33.05 23.91
N VAL A 69 4.55 -31.72 24.05
CA VAL A 69 3.37 -30.83 24.09
C VAL A 69 2.46 -30.97 22.85
N GLU A 70 2.90 -31.63 21.78
CA GLU A 70 2.13 -31.87 20.55
C GLU A 70 0.88 -32.76 20.73
N THR A 71 0.75 -33.53 21.81
CA THR A 71 -0.31 -34.57 21.88
C THR A 71 -1.71 -34.08 22.29
N ASN A 72 -1.94 -32.77 22.49
CA ASN A 72 -3.25 -32.24 22.94
C ASN A 72 -3.79 -31.01 22.17
N LEU A 73 -3.30 -30.72 20.96
CA LEU A 73 -3.86 -29.63 20.13
C LEU A 73 -4.97 -30.19 19.24
N LYS A 74 -6.23 -29.93 19.64
CA LYS A 74 -7.45 -30.43 18.96
C LYS A 74 -7.48 -30.06 17.47
N TYR A 75 -6.90 -28.93 17.10
CA TYR A 75 -6.93 -28.41 15.73
C TYR A 75 -5.71 -28.80 14.87
N ALA A 76 -4.70 -29.48 15.42
CA ALA A 76 -3.47 -29.75 14.70
C ALA A 76 -3.66 -30.44 13.33
N PRO A 77 -4.54 -31.47 13.17
CA PRO A 77 -4.76 -32.09 11.86
C PRO A 77 -5.36 -31.12 10.83
N SER A 78 -6.36 -30.34 11.23
CA SER A 78 -7.01 -29.35 10.35
C SER A 78 -6.08 -28.20 10.01
N TYR A 79 -5.25 -27.76 10.97
CA TYR A 79 -4.23 -26.73 10.76
C TYR A 79 -3.17 -27.18 9.75
N LYS A 80 -2.62 -28.39 9.93
CA LYS A 80 -1.66 -28.98 8.98
C LYS A 80 -2.23 -29.04 7.57
N LYS A 81 -3.49 -29.45 7.42
CA LYS A 81 -4.18 -29.45 6.12
C LYS A 81 -4.30 -28.04 5.54
N LEU A 82 -4.71 -27.05 6.35
CA LEU A 82 -4.93 -25.67 5.93
C LEU A 82 -3.64 -25.00 5.41
N ILE A 83 -2.51 -25.21 6.09
CA ILE A 83 -1.20 -24.66 5.68
C ILE A 83 -0.52 -25.50 4.58
N GLY A 84 -1.20 -26.55 4.09
CA GLY A 84 -0.69 -27.45 3.05
C GLY A 84 0.51 -28.30 3.48
N MET A 85 0.63 -28.60 4.79
CA MET A 85 1.68 -29.45 5.34
C MET A 85 1.37 -30.93 5.07
N ASN A 86 2.34 -31.64 4.53
CA ASN A 86 2.32 -33.09 4.31
C ASN A 86 3.76 -33.64 4.28
N ALA A 87 3.90 -34.95 4.16
CA ALA A 87 5.20 -35.64 4.18
C ALA A 87 6.21 -35.13 3.12
N GLN A 88 5.75 -34.55 2.01
CA GLN A 88 6.62 -34.01 0.95
C GLN A 88 6.97 -32.54 1.14
N ARG A 89 6.10 -31.77 1.79
CA ARG A 89 6.14 -30.29 1.77
C ARG A 89 6.50 -29.63 3.10
N GLY A 90 6.54 -30.39 4.20
CA GLY A 90 6.92 -29.90 5.54
C GLY A 90 6.09 -28.72 6.04
N ASP A 91 6.51 -28.17 7.18
CA ASP A 91 5.95 -26.94 7.76
C ASP A 91 6.45 -25.72 6.95
N PRO A 92 5.56 -24.84 6.46
CA PRO A 92 5.93 -23.70 5.61
C PRO A 92 6.75 -22.62 6.32
N PHE A 93 6.71 -22.55 7.66
CA PHE A 93 7.43 -21.55 8.45
C PHE A 93 8.77 -22.07 8.99
N GLU A 94 9.10 -23.34 8.74
CA GLU A 94 10.38 -23.91 9.15
C GLU A 94 11.54 -23.20 8.42
N GLY A 95 12.53 -22.72 9.18
CA GLY A 95 13.65 -21.93 8.64
C GLY A 95 13.26 -20.60 7.99
N VAL A 96 12.09 -20.04 8.33
CA VAL A 96 11.63 -18.71 7.90
C VAL A 96 11.52 -17.81 9.13
N ASP A 97 12.20 -16.66 9.09
CA ASP A 97 12.06 -15.62 10.09
C ASP A 97 10.93 -14.68 9.69
N ILE A 98 9.92 -14.56 10.54
CA ILE A 98 8.89 -13.53 10.37
C ILE A 98 9.41 -12.22 10.94
N ILE A 99 9.40 -11.19 10.09
CA ILE A 99 9.81 -9.84 10.41
C ILE A 99 8.59 -8.94 10.29
N VAL A 100 8.30 -8.21 11.37
CA VAL A 100 7.14 -7.31 11.41
C VAL A 100 7.61 -5.87 11.47
N HIS A 101 7.19 -5.12 10.46
CA HIS A 101 7.33 -3.68 10.32
C HIS A 101 6.04 -3.00 10.77
N ARG A 102 6.15 -1.73 11.13
CA ARG A 102 4.99 -0.84 11.23
C ARG A 102 4.63 -0.29 9.87
N ASN A 103 3.35 0.01 9.69
CA ASN A 103 2.84 0.63 8.48
C ASN A 103 3.64 1.89 8.09
N GLY A 104 4.18 1.91 6.87
CA GLY A 104 4.96 3.01 6.34
C GLY A 104 6.37 3.19 6.94
N GLU A 105 6.84 2.33 7.83
CA GLU A 105 8.20 2.37 8.41
C GLU A 105 9.11 1.33 7.73
N PRO A 106 10.26 1.73 7.14
CA PRO A 106 11.14 0.80 6.40
C PRO A 106 11.93 -0.15 7.30
N ASP A 107 12.11 0.23 8.57
CA ASP A 107 12.89 -0.55 9.53
C ASP A 107 12.03 -1.58 10.26
N PRO A 108 12.57 -2.78 10.53
CA PRO A 108 11.83 -3.82 11.23
C PRO A 108 11.61 -3.40 12.68
N CYS A 109 10.36 -3.43 13.12
CA CYS A 109 10.00 -3.13 14.50
C CYS A 109 10.22 -4.35 15.39
N ALA A 110 9.96 -5.55 14.88
CA ALA A 110 10.22 -6.77 15.60
C ALA A 110 10.59 -7.92 14.65
N ARG A 111 11.42 -8.84 15.16
CA ARG A 111 11.89 -10.02 14.44
C ARG A 111 11.76 -11.23 15.35
N GLN A 112 11.33 -12.34 14.80
CA GLN A 112 11.25 -13.62 15.50
C GLN A 112 12.63 -13.97 16.08
N GLN A 113 12.74 -14.15 17.41
CA GLN A 113 13.94 -14.70 18.02
C GLN A 113 13.92 -16.22 17.89
N THR A 114 15.03 -16.79 17.46
CA THR A 114 15.24 -18.22 17.56
C THR A 114 15.69 -18.54 18.98
N VAL A 115 14.87 -19.30 19.72
CA VAL A 115 15.38 -20.00 20.91
C VAL A 115 16.49 -20.91 20.39
N GLY A 116 17.70 -20.70 20.92
CA GLY A 116 18.95 -21.22 20.37
C GLY A 116 18.82 -22.67 19.97
N VAL A 117 19.40 -23.01 18.81
CA VAL A 117 19.50 -24.34 18.20
C VAL A 117 19.31 -25.44 19.25
N VAL A 118 18.06 -25.76 19.56
CA VAL A 118 17.75 -27.13 19.92
C VAL A 118 18.00 -27.75 18.56
N GLU A 119 19.13 -28.47 18.45
CA GLU A 119 19.26 -29.50 17.43
C GLU A 119 17.88 -30.14 17.41
N SER A 120 17.08 -29.79 16.40
CA SER A 120 15.83 -30.50 16.18
C SER A 120 16.31 -31.93 16.20
N GLU A 121 15.81 -32.73 17.14
CA GLU A 121 15.93 -34.17 17.06
C GLU A 121 15.75 -34.48 15.58
N SER A 122 16.81 -35.06 14.97
CA SER A 122 16.96 -35.16 13.52
C SER A 122 15.59 -35.36 12.89
N PRO A 123 15.22 -34.59 11.85
CA PRO A 123 13.85 -34.50 11.37
C PRO A 123 13.23 -35.88 11.42
N ASP A 124 12.22 -36.05 12.27
CA ASP A 124 11.49 -37.30 12.35
C ASP A 124 11.17 -37.65 10.90
N VAL A 125 11.49 -38.88 10.48
CA VAL A 125 11.61 -39.33 9.07
C VAL A 125 10.32 -39.07 8.24
N ALA A 126 9.27 -38.55 8.86
CA ALA A 126 7.97 -38.20 8.32
C ALA A 126 7.62 -36.68 8.23
N GLY A 127 8.46 -35.73 8.67
CA GLY A 127 8.19 -34.29 8.51
C GLY A 127 6.92 -33.79 9.23
N ASN A 128 6.62 -34.35 10.41
CA ASN A 128 5.33 -34.19 11.09
C ASN A 128 5.30 -33.14 12.22
N THR A 129 6.43 -32.57 12.62
CA THR A 129 6.55 -31.65 13.76
C THR A 129 6.25 -30.22 13.33
N LEU A 130 5.50 -29.46 14.14
CA LEU A 130 5.21 -28.05 13.85
C LEU A 130 6.39 -27.15 14.26
N SER A 131 6.69 -26.16 13.41
CA SER A 131 7.62 -25.08 13.71
C SER A 131 7.12 -24.21 14.87
N TYR A 132 7.99 -23.39 15.45
CA TYR A 132 7.59 -22.45 16.52
C TYR A 132 6.50 -21.48 16.04
N SER A 133 6.63 -20.92 14.84
CA SER A 133 5.64 -20.01 14.25
C SER A 133 4.28 -20.69 14.09
N SER A 134 4.27 -21.93 13.57
CA SER A 134 3.04 -22.72 13.45
C SER A 134 2.39 -23.00 14.80
N LYS A 135 3.18 -23.31 15.83
CA LYS A 135 2.68 -23.53 17.20
C LYS A 135 2.03 -22.26 17.75
N ALA A 136 2.66 -21.10 17.60
CA ALA A 136 2.13 -19.82 18.05
C ALA A 136 0.81 -19.44 17.35
N LEU A 137 0.73 -19.61 16.03
CA LEU A 137 -0.48 -19.35 15.24
C LEU A 137 -1.62 -20.30 15.60
N LEU A 138 -1.34 -21.60 15.68
CA LEU A 138 -2.32 -22.62 16.05
C LEU A 138 -2.86 -22.36 17.46
N LYS A 139 -1.97 -22.12 18.43
CA LYS A 139 -2.35 -21.84 19.81
C LYS A 139 -3.22 -20.58 19.92
N SER A 140 -2.85 -19.52 19.20
CA SER A 140 -3.64 -18.29 19.15
C SER A 140 -5.05 -18.57 18.62
N ALA A 141 -5.19 -19.30 17.52
CA ALA A 141 -6.50 -19.70 17.01
C ALA A 141 -7.32 -20.53 18.02
N GLU A 142 -6.69 -21.45 18.76
CA GLU A 142 -7.38 -22.24 19.80
C GLU A 142 -7.87 -21.38 20.97
N LEU A 143 -7.06 -20.41 21.41
CA LEU A 143 -7.41 -19.52 22.52
C LEU A 143 -8.52 -18.55 22.15
N LEU A 144 -8.48 -18.01 20.93
CA LEU A 144 -9.46 -17.02 20.46
C LEU A 144 -10.86 -17.62 20.26
N TYR A 145 -10.92 -18.86 19.76
CA TYR A 145 -12.19 -19.46 19.33
C TYR A 145 -12.60 -20.70 20.14
N HIS A 146 -11.81 -21.13 21.12
CA HIS A 146 -12.11 -22.20 22.08
C HIS A 146 -12.67 -23.51 21.49
N GLY A 147 -12.39 -23.86 20.23
CA GLY A 147 -12.97 -25.06 19.62
C GLY A 147 -14.28 -24.85 18.87
N TYR A 148 -14.87 -23.65 18.87
CA TYR A 148 -16.22 -23.38 18.34
C TYR A 148 -16.24 -23.04 16.85
N LYS A 149 -15.14 -22.51 16.31
CA LYS A 149 -15.02 -22.13 14.90
C LYS A 149 -13.99 -23.04 14.19
N PRO A 150 -14.36 -23.77 13.13
CA PRO A 150 -13.40 -24.51 12.29
C PRO A 150 -12.39 -23.58 11.60
N LEU A 151 -11.14 -24.00 11.45
CA LEU A 151 -10.08 -23.16 10.85
C LEU A 151 -10.31 -22.84 9.37
N ASP A 152 -11.00 -23.73 8.64
CA ASP A 152 -11.32 -23.60 7.22
C ASP A 152 -12.43 -22.59 6.92
N VAL A 153 -13.12 -22.08 7.95
CA VAL A 153 -14.12 -20.99 7.80
C VAL A 153 -13.62 -19.65 8.34
N PHE A 154 -12.35 -19.57 8.74
CA PHE A 154 -11.74 -18.31 9.17
C PHE A 154 -11.74 -17.32 8.00
N GLN A 155 -12.23 -16.12 8.28
CA GLN A 155 -12.25 -14.98 7.37
C GLN A 155 -11.04 -14.08 7.66
N LYS A 156 -10.83 -13.05 6.82
CA LYS A 156 -9.71 -12.11 6.97
C LYS A 156 -9.59 -11.51 8.38
N TYR A 157 -10.70 -11.17 9.02
CA TYR A 157 -10.68 -10.61 10.39
C TYR A 157 -10.32 -11.61 11.47
N ASP A 158 -10.63 -12.90 11.26
CA ASP A 158 -10.18 -13.94 12.19
C ASP A 158 -8.66 -14.10 12.11
N VAL A 159 -8.11 -13.99 10.91
CA VAL A 159 -6.67 -14.08 10.64
C VAL A 159 -5.94 -12.87 11.22
N ASP A 160 -6.50 -11.66 11.07
CA ASP A 160 -6.02 -10.44 11.72
C ASP A 160 -5.96 -10.60 13.25
N ALA A 161 -7.02 -11.15 13.87
CA ALA A 161 -7.07 -11.41 15.31
C ALA A 161 -6.05 -12.49 15.74
N VAL A 162 -5.94 -13.59 14.99
CA VAL A 162 -4.96 -14.67 15.24
C VAL A 162 -3.54 -14.15 15.17
N LEU A 163 -3.19 -13.41 14.11
CA LEU A 163 -1.85 -12.84 13.93
C LEU A 163 -1.56 -11.83 15.02
N THR A 164 -2.47 -10.89 15.28
CA THR A 164 -2.29 -9.89 16.33
C THR A 164 -2.11 -10.55 17.71
N HIS A 165 -2.92 -11.56 18.04
CA HIS A 165 -2.78 -12.30 19.29
C HIS A 165 -1.44 -13.02 19.38
N ALA A 166 -1.01 -13.69 18.29
CA ALA A 166 0.28 -14.36 18.23
C ALA A 166 1.45 -13.37 18.43
N LEU A 167 1.32 -12.13 17.96
CA LEU A 167 2.31 -11.06 18.20
C LEU A 167 2.25 -10.48 19.63
N ALA A 168 1.10 -10.54 20.28
CA ALA A 168 0.84 -9.85 21.54
C ALA A 168 1.23 -10.65 22.79
N VAL A 169 1.08 -11.97 22.76
CA VAL A 169 1.30 -12.83 23.93
C VAL A 169 2.79 -13.15 24.08
N GLY A 170 3.54 -12.19 24.61
CA GLY A 170 4.96 -12.33 24.94
C GLY A 170 5.20 -12.32 26.45
N SER A 171 4.68 -13.30 27.18
CA SER A 171 5.16 -13.56 28.54
C SER A 171 6.43 -14.41 28.46
N LYS A 172 7.48 -13.96 29.17
CA LYS A 172 8.83 -14.54 29.17
C LYS A 172 8.80 -16.08 29.23
N GLY A 173 9.22 -16.74 28.14
CA GLY A 173 9.48 -18.18 28.11
C GLY A 173 8.27 -19.09 27.78
N SER A 174 7.16 -18.55 27.28
CA SER A 174 6.07 -19.36 26.72
C SER A 174 6.24 -19.60 25.21
N PHE A 175 5.96 -20.81 24.73
CA PHE A 175 5.92 -21.18 23.30
C PHE A 175 4.75 -20.53 22.51
N ASP A 176 4.00 -19.62 23.14
CA ASP A 176 2.75 -19.06 22.62
C ASP A 176 2.94 -17.73 21.83
N ALA A 177 4.15 -17.16 21.82
CA ALA A 177 4.47 -15.91 21.13
C ALA A 177 4.95 -16.17 19.69
N LEU A 178 4.68 -15.27 18.75
CA LEU A 178 5.32 -15.28 17.43
C LEU A 178 6.64 -14.50 17.44
N LEU A 179 6.73 -13.43 18.25
CA LEU A 179 7.91 -12.57 18.39
C LEU A 179 8.28 -12.44 19.87
N GLU A 180 9.47 -12.91 20.27
CA GLU A 180 9.96 -12.71 21.64
C GLU A 180 10.76 -11.40 21.80
N GLY A 181 10.51 -10.66 22.89
CA GLY A 181 11.42 -9.68 23.48
C GLY A 181 11.58 -8.30 22.82
N LYS A 182 11.60 -8.18 21.49
CA LYS A 182 11.89 -6.89 20.82
C LYS A 182 10.69 -5.95 20.66
N GLY A 183 9.47 -6.47 20.72
CA GLY A 183 8.24 -5.67 20.58
C GLY A 183 8.10 -4.59 21.66
N SER A 184 8.68 -4.79 22.85
CA SER A 184 8.54 -3.86 23.99
C SER A 184 9.28 -2.52 23.85
N THR A 185 10.22 -2.42 22.91
CA THR A 185 10.94 -1.16 22.60
C THR A 185 10.35 -0.41 21.41
N CYS A 186 9.33 -0.96 20.76
CA CYS A 186 8.66 -0.33 19.64
C CYS A 186 7.81 0.83 20.15
N LYS A 187 8.29 2.08 20.02
CA LYS A 187 7.49 3.28 20.29
C LYS A 187 7.19 4.03 19.00
N PRO A 188 5.93 4.31 18.66
CA PRO A 188 5.62 5.16 17.52
C PRO A 188 6.24 6.54 17.75
N THR A 189 6.71 7.18 16.69
CA THR A 189 7.26 8.56 16.76
C THR A 189 6.19 9.59 17.14
N TRP A 190 4.90 9.28 16.94
CA TRP A 190 3.75 10.17 17.19
C TRP A 190 3.03 9.90 18.52
N GLU A 191 3.56 9.03 19.39
CA GLU A 191 2.87 8.57 20.59
C GLU A 191 2.70 9.68 21.65
N GLN A 192 1.52 10.30 21.71
CA GLN A 192 1.16 11.33 22.71
C GLN A 192 -0.11 11.01 23.52
N GLU A 193 -0.83 9.92 23.26
CA GLU A 193 -2.17 9.68 23.85
C GLU A 193 -2.26 8.51 24.84
N LYS A 194 -3.27 8.61 25.71
CA LYS A 194 -3.63 7.58 26.70
C LYS A 194 -4.57 6.54 26.05
N HIS A 195 -4.03 5.41 25.64
CA HIS A 195 -4.82 4.26 25.16
C HIS A 195 -5.50 3.53 26.32
N PHE A 196 -6.61 2.84 26.05
CA PHE A 196 -7.30 2.01 27.07
C PHE A 196 -6.38 0.92 27.62
N LEU A 197 -5.50 0.38 26.78
CA LEU A 197 -4.51 -0.63 27.15
C LEU A 197 -3.33 -0.06 27.95
N ASN A 198 -3.19 1.27 28.10
CA ASN A 198 -2.08 1.86 28.87
C ASN A 198 -2.15 1.54 30.37
N SER A 199 -3.33 1.18 30.88
CA SER A 199 -3.51 0.70 32.26
C SER A 199 -3.31 -0.80 32.44
N ALA A 200 -3.10 -1.56 31.36
CA ALA A 200 -2.89 -3.01 31.42
C ALA A 200 -1.39 -3.32 31.58
N PRO A 201 -0.94 -3.83 32.75
CA PRO A 201 0.48 -3.93 33.08
C PRO A 201 1.28 -4.94 32.24
N ASP A 202 0.64 -5.82 31.46
CA ASP A 202 1.26 -6.95 30.77
C ASP A 202 0.94 -7.05 29.26
N VAL A 203 0.65 -5.92 28.60
CA VAL A 203 0.34 -5.87 27.16
C VAL A 203 1.55 -5.43 26.34
N SER A 204 1.88 -6.17 25.27
CA SER A 204 2.98 -5.79 24.37
C SER A 204 2.72 -4.45 23.65
N GLU A 205 3.78 -3.69 23.36
CA GLU A 205 3.63 -2.43 22.61
C GLU A 205 3.09 -2.67 21.19
N MET A 206 3.22 -3.88 20.65
CA MET A 206 2.61 -4.23 19.36
C MET A 206 1.07 -4.27 19.46
N LEU A 207 0.51 -4.84 20.54
CA LEU A 207 -0.93 -4.81 20.73
C LEU A 207 -1.45 -3.39 21.00
N LYS A 208 -0.68 -2.57 21.72
CA LYS A 208 -0.97 -1.14 21.91
C LYS A 208 -0.92 -0.37 20.59
N PHE A 209 0.06 -0.67 19.73
CA PHE A 209 0.17 -0.09 18.40
C PHE A 209 -1.05 -0.44 17.54
N CYS A 210 -1.54 -1.68 17.57
CA CYS A 210 -2.72 -2.08 16.80
C CYS A 210 -4.00 -1.36 17.23
N ASP A 211 -4.16 -1.11 18.54
CA ASP A 211 -5.34 -0.47 19.11
C ASP A 211 -5.17 1.04 19.24
N MET A 212 -5.62 1.77 18.21
CA MET A 212 -5.61 3.23 18.19
C MET A 212 -6.67 3.86 19.11
N GLY A 213 -7.60 3.08 19.65
CA GLY A 213 -8.71 3.57 20.45
C GLY A 213 -9.81 4.28 19.62
N LYS A 214 -10.98 4.46 20.24
CA LYS A 214 -12.19 4.94 19.55
C LYS A 214 -12.08 6.35 18.95
N SER A 215 -11.17 7.19 19.44
CA SER A 215 -10.98 8.55 18.92
C SER A 215 -10.14 8.61 17.64
N LYS A 216 -9.44 7.52 17.30
CA LYS A 216 -8.51 7.45 16.17
C LYS A 216 -8.80 6.30 15.22
N THR A 217 -9.87 5.54 15.43
CA THR A 217 -10.26 4.44 14.54
C THR A 217 -11.54 4.81 13.78
N PRO A 218 -11.43 5.22 12.50
CA PRO A 218 -12.57 5.39 11.60
C PRO A 218 -13.38 4.10 11.52
N ILE A 219 -14.71 4.21 11.39
CA ILE A 219 -15.56 3.03 11.20
C ILE A 219 -15.51 2.57 9.75
N GLN A 220 -14.75 1.51 9.47
CA GLN A 220 -14.73 0.91 8.14
C GLN A 220 -16.04 0.14 7.88
N PRO A 221 -16.48 -0.01 6.61
CA PRO A 221 -17.76 -0.65 6.27
C PRO A 221 -17.95 -2.05 6.85
N ASP A 222 -16.85 -2.73 7.09
CA ASP A 222 -16.75 -4.11 7.54
C ASP A 222 -16.49 -4.25 9.06
N HIS A 223 -16.52 -3.14 9.81
CA HIS A 223 -16.22 -3.15 11.24
C HIS A 223 -17.03 -4.13 12.09
N SER A 224 -18.27 -4.43 11.68
CA SER A 224 -19.11 -5.44 12.35
C SER A 224 -18.55 -6.86 12.25
N SER A 225 -17.62 -7.08 11.31
CA SER A 225 -16.94 -8.35 11.09
C SER A 225 -15.59 -8.43 11.84
N LEU A 226 -15.12 -7.31 12.42
CA LEU A 226 -13.89 -7.30 13.20
C LEU A 226 -14.03 -8.16 14.45
N VAL A 227 -13.06 -9.06 14.63
CA VAL A 227 -12.96 -9.86 15.85
C VAL A 227 -11.99 -9.14 16.79
N GLN A 228 -12.52 -8.60 17.88
CA GLN A 228 -11.69 -8.05 18.94
C GLN A 228 -10.78 -9.13 19.51
N VAL A 229 -9.55 -8.78 19.87
CA VAL A 229 -8.64 -9.69 20.57
C VAL A 229 -9.23 -9.98 21.96
N PRO A 230 -9.76 -11.19 22.21
CA PRO A 230 -10.29 -11.64 23.50
C PRO A 230 -9.26 -11.48 24.62
N GLY A 231 -9.74 -11.15 25.81
CA GLY A 231 -8.91 -10.80 26.96
C GLY A 231 -8.52 -9.32 27.02
N PHE A 232 -8.43 -8.63 25.88
CA PHE A 232 -8.01 -7.22 25.81
C PHE A 232 -9.07 -6.26 25.24
N GLN A 233 -10.09 -6.80 24.55
CA GLN A 233 -11.15 -6.01 23.86
C GLN A 233 -10.59 -4.99 22.85
N SER A 234 -9.39 -5.27 22.34
CA SER A 234 -8.66 -4.39 21.43
C SER A 234 -8.95 -4.75 19.98
N LEU A 235 -8.88 -3.77 19.08
CA LEU A 235 -8.98 -4.04 17.64
C LEU A 235 -7.67 -4.64 17.13
N PRO A 236 -7.72 -5.64 16.23
CA PRO A 236 -6.52 -6.25 15.69
C PRO A 236 -5.84 -5.34 14.68
N CYS A 237 -4.51 -5.48 14.55
CA CYS A 237 -3.85 -5.01 13.33
C CYS A 237 -4.31 -5.89 12.18
N HIS A 238 -4.09 -5.36 10.99
CA HIS A 238 -4.06 -6.18 9.82
C HIS A 238 -2.72 -6.13 9.10
N PHE A 239 -2.45 -7.15 8.29
CA PHE A 239 -1.09 -7.44 7.83
C PHE A 239 -1.00 -7.42 6.32
N HIS A 240 0.05 -6.80 5.80
CA HIS A 240 0.37 -6.79 4.38
C HIS A 240 1.78 -7.32 4.15
N THR A 241 2.03 -7.87 2.98
CA THR A 241 3.39 -8.11 2.49
C THR A 241 4.08 -6.79 2.15
N ARG A 242 5.37 -6.84 1.82
CA ARG A 242 6.13 -5.67 1.36
C ARG A 242 5.57 -5.10 0.05
N GLU A 243 5.07 -5.97 -0.80
CA GLU A 243 4.45 -5.65 -2.09
C GLU A 243 3.01 -5.14 -1.92
N GLY A 244 2.51 -4.96 -0.69
CA GLY A 244 1.18 -4.43 -0.43
C GLY A 244 0.05 -5.46 -0.51
N VAL A 245 0.34 -6.76 -0.59
CA VAL A 245 -0.71 -7.78 -0.59
C VAL A 245 -1.24 -8.00 0.83
N ARG A 246 -2.54 -7.74 1.05
CA ARG A 246 -3.25 -8.02 2.30
C ARG A 246 -3.28 -9.52 2.59
N ILE A 247 -2.90 -9.89 3.82
CA ILE A 247 -3.04 -11.24 4.35
C ILE A 247 -4.51 -11.46 4.77
N THR A 248 -5.21 -12.35 4.07
CA THR A 248 -6.64 -12.66 4.30
C THR A 248 -6.87 -14.09 4.78
N SER A 249 -5.88 -14.97 4.71
CA SER A 249 -5.98 -16.36 5.19
C SER A 249 -4.66 -16.93 5.70
N LEU A 250 -4.73 -17.91 6.61
CA LEU A 250 -3.56 -18.69 7.04
C LEU A 250 -2.94 -19.49 5.90
N GLN A 251 -3.75 -19.92 4.92
CA GLN A 251 -3.27 -20.60 3.72
C GLN A 251 -2.40 -19.66 2.86
N GLN A 252 -2.85 -18.42 2.66
CA GLN A 252 -2.09 -17.40 1.93
C GLN A 252 -0.79 -17.03 2.68
N LEU A 253 -0.85 -16.84 4.00
CA LEU A 253 0.35 -16.61 4.81
C LEU A 253 1.37 -17.75 4.67
N ALA A 254 0.91 -19.00 4.68
CA ALA A 254 1.75 -20.17 4.45
C ALA A 254 2.36 -20.20 3.03
N GLN A 255 1.64 -19.71 2.01
CA GLN A 255 2.19 -19.57 0.66
C GLN A 255 3.31 -18.53 0.62
N PHE A 256 3.13 -17.36 1.25
CA PHE A 256 4.18 -16.35 1.34
C PHE A 256 5.40 -16.85 2.12
N ALA A 257 5.21 -17.58 3.22
CA ALA A 257 6.32 -18.17 3.97
C ALA A 257 7.14 -19.17 3.13
N ARG A 258 6.47 -19.96 2.27
CA ARG A 258 7.18 -20.86 1.33
C ARG A 258 7.99 -20.07 0.29
N GLY A 259 7.47 -18.94 -0.16
CA GLY A 259 8.12 -18.03 -1.12
C GLY A 259 9.18 -17.12 -0.51
N ALA A 260 9.34 -17.10 0.82
CA ALA A 260 10.31 -16.25 1.51
C ALA A 260 11.75 -16.52 1.00
N LYS A 261 12.53 -15.44 0.87
CA LYS A 261 13.89 -15.47 0.31
C LYS A 261 14.92 -15.12 1.38
N VAL A 262 16.16 -15.54 1.18
CA VAL A 262 17.28 -15.12 2.05
C VAL A 262 17.59 -13.65 1.74
N PRO A 263 17.67 -12.76 2.74
CA PRO A 263 18.02 -11.37 2.53
C PRO A 263 19.46 -11.25 2.03
N VAL A 264 19.72 -10.23 1.23
CA VAL A 264 21.05 -9.91 0.72
C VAL A 264 21.77 -9.07 1.76
N GLU A 265 22.88 -9.56 2.34
CA GLU A 265 23.70 -8.73 3.23
C GLU A 265 24.34 -7.56 2.45
N ASN A 266 24.24 -6.35 3.00
CA ASN A 266 24.92 -5.12 2.54
C ASN A 266 24.63 -4.62 1.12
N GLY A 267 23.64 -5.15 0.40
CA GLY A 267 23.33 -4.70 -0.96
C GLY A 267 24.40 -5.03 -2.03
N GLU A 268 25.39 -5.85 -1.68
CA GLU A 268 26.44 -6.31 -2.59
C GLU A 268 25.98 -7.55 -3.37
N CYS A 269 24.98 -7.39 -4.22
CA CYS A 269 24.86 -8.28 -5.36
C CYS A 269 25.39 -7.58 -6.60
N LYS A 270 26.21 -8.31 -7.34
CA LYS A 270 26.59 -7.93 -8.69
C LYS A 270 25.31 -7.76 -9.51
N GLU A 271 25.26 -6.75 -10.37
CA GLU A 271 24.07 -6.43 -11.19
C GLU A 271 23.53 -7.65 -11.95
N GLU A 272 24.43 -8.54 -12.39
CA GLU A 272 24.11 -9.78 -13.11
C GLU A 272 23.39 -10.85 -12.27
N ASP A 273 23.50 -10.78 -10.93
CA ASP A 273 22.90 -11.74 -9.99
C ASP A 273 21.60 -11.22 -9.35
N ARG A 274 21.23 -9.96 -9.62
CA ARG A 274 20.01 -9.33 -9.09
C ARG A 274 18.79 -9.79 -9.89
N ASN A 275 17.84 -10.40 -9.21
CA ASN A 275 16.48 -10.53 -9.70
C ASN A 275 15.82 -9.15 -9.69
N VAL A 276 14.74 -9.04 -10.46
CA VAL A 276 14.06 -7.76 -10.69
C VAL A 276 13.37 -7.21 -9.42
N ASP A 277 13.08 -8.06 -8.42
CA ASP A 277 12.58 -7.67 -7.09
C ASP A 277 13.67 -7.19 -6.11
N GLY A 278 14.90 -6.99 -6.58
CA GLY A 278 16.06 -6.62 -5.76
C GLY A 278 16.60 -7.74 -4.88
N SER A 279 16.06 -8.96 -4.98
CA SER A 279 16.66 -10.16 -4.39
C SER A 279 17.80 -10.66 -5.26
N CYS A 280 18.70 -11.48 -4.72
CA CYS A 280 19.75 -12.11 -5.53
C CYS A 280 19.36 -13.55 -5.85
N GLY A 281 19.48 -13.94 -7.13
CA GLY A 281 19.26 -15.32 -7.57
C GLY A 281 20.54 -16.16 -7.40
N THR A 282 20.58 -17.50 -7.53
CA THR A 282 19.56 -18.57 -7.49
C THR A 282 20.21 -19.77 -6.74
N ASN A 283 19.39 -20.67 -6.18
CA ASN A 283 19.74 -22.00 -5.64
C ASN A 283 20.31 -22.14 -4.21
N THR A 284 19.41 -22.50 -3.29
CA THR A 284 19.39 -23.80 -2.57
C THR A 284 20.70 -24.38 -1.99
N GLN A 285 21.59 -23.58 -1.42
CA GLN A 285 22.49 -24.08 -0.37
C GLN A 285 22.44 -23.22 0.88
N VAL A 286 21.57 -23.64 1.79
CA VAL A 286 21.72 -23.43 3.24
C VAL A 286 23.06 -24.07 3.61
N THR A 287 24.13 -23.28 3.67
CA THR A 287 25.34 -23.69 4.37
C THR A 287 25.07 -23.60 5.87
N ALA A 288 25.84 -24.32 6.70
CA ALA A 288 25.72 -24.26 8.16
C ALA A 288 25.92 -22.84 8.76
N GLU A 289 26.32 -21.87 7.92
CA GLU A 289 26.51 -20.45 8.23
C GLU A 289 25.70 -19.52 7.27
N GLY A 290 24.75 -20.07 6.49
CA GLY A 290 23.98 -19.36 5.46
C GLY A 290 22.67 -18.74 5.98
N GLY A 291 22.37 -17.52 5.55
CA GLY A 291 21.25 -16.69 6.05
C GLY A 291 19.87 -17.38 6.00
N ARG A 292 19.05 -17.10 7.03
CA ARG A 292 17.67 -17.59 7.13
C ARG A 292 16.76 -16.83 6.16
N ARG A 293 15.71 -17.49 5.66
CA ARG A 293 14.72 -16.84 4.78
C ARG A 293 13.88 -15.86 5.59
N GLU A 294 13.53 -14.72 5.02
CA GLU A 294 12.76 -13.67 5.71
C GLU A 294 11.40 -13.46 5.06
N LEU A 295 10.35 -13.45 5.88
CA LEU A 295 9.00 -13.02 5.50
C LEU A 295 8.71 -11.68 6.17
N HIS A 296 8.67 -10.62 5.38
CA HIS A 296 8.36 -9.27 5.86
C HIS A 296 6.86 -9.02 5.83
N LEU A 297 6.31 -8.65 6.98
CA LEU A 297 4.92 -8.26 7.15
C LEU A 297 4.84 -6.83 7.69
N TYR A 298 3.86 -6.08 7.23
CA TYR A 298 3.58 -4.72 7.67
C TYR A 298 2.29 -4.72 8.48
N ALA A 299 2.41 -4.44 9.78
CA ALA A 299 1.29 -4.29 10.68
C ALA A 299 0.66 -2.91 10.49
N VAL A 300 -0.60 -2.89 10.08
CA VAL A 300 -1.42 -1.70 9.89
C VAL A 300 -2.49 -1.67 10.96
N GLN A 301 -2.59 -0.53 11.64
CA GLN A 301 -3.52 -0.33 12.73
C GLN A 301 -4.98 -0.40 12.28
N ALA A 302 -5.87 -0.74 13.21
CA ALA A 302 -7.30 -0.77 12.93
C ALA A 302 -7.82 0.59 12.44
N GLY A 303 -8.52 0.59 11.31
CA GLY A 303 -9.04 1.79 10.66
C GLY A 303 -7.98 2.65 9.94
N ARG A 304 -6.76 2.14 9.74
CA ARG A 304 -5.76 2.74 8.85
C ARG A 304 -5.64 1.94 7.55
N VAL A 305 -4.94 2.50 6.58
CA VAL A 305 -4.67 1.91 5.26
C VAL A 305 -3.20 1.62 5.11
N PHE A 306 -2.85 0.62 4.30
CA PHE A 306 -1.46 0.30 4.01
C PHE A 306 -0.76 1.44 3.29
N ILE A 307 0.50 1.68 3.66
CA ILE A 307 1.37 2.64 2.99
C ILE A 307 2.73 1.99 2.74
N PHE A 308 3.20 2.05 1.49
CA PHE A 308 4.53 1.55 1.13
C PHE A 308 5.63 2.18 2.00
N ALA A 309 6.59 1.35 2.38
CA ALA A 309 7.67 1.68 3.30
C ALA A 309 9.03 1.50 2.62
N PRO A 310 9.38 2.38 1.67
CA PRO A 310 10.64 2.29 0.94
C PRO A 310 11.84 2.62 1.84
N LYS A 311 12.94 1.90 1.62
CA LYS A 311 14.22 2.03 2.31
C LYS A 311 15.11 3.12 1.70
N TYR A 312 15.14 3.22 0.37
CA TYR A 312 15.98 4.17 -0.34
C TYR A 312 15.38 4.58 -1.69
N VAL A 313 15.84 5.72 -2.22
CA VAL A 313 15.45 6.20 -3.55
C VAL A 313 16.07 5.31 -4.63
N GLY A 314 15.27 4.90 -5.61
CA GLY A 314 15.65 3.93 -6.66
C GLY A 314 15.38 2.48 -6.29
N GLU A 315 14.80 2.20 -5.10
CA GLU A 315 14.26 0.87 -4.79
C GLU A 315 13.09 0.54 -5.73
N ILE A 316 12.99 -0.72 -6.16
CA ILE A 316 11.97 -1.20 -7.10
C ILE A 316 11.17 -2.34 -6.44
N PHE A 317 9.84 -2.26 -6.54
CA PHE A 317 8.90 -3.29 -6.11
C PHE A 317 8.21 -3.93 -7.32
N GLU A 318 8.26 -5.26 -7.44
CA GLU A 318 7.37 -6.00 -8.35
C GLU A 318 6.00 -6.17 -7.71
N LEU A 319 4.92 -5.89 -8.45
CA LEU A 319 3.56 -6.11 -7.97
C LEU A 319 2.87 -7.23 -8.78
N PRO A 320 3.22 -8.51 -8.55
CA PRO A 320 2.71 -9.64 -9.35
C PRO A 320 1.22 -9.93 -9.15
N HIS A 321 0.59 -9.29 -8.16
CA HIS A 321 -0.83 -9.46 -7.84
C HIS A 321 -1.72 -8.47 -8.60
N VAL A 322 -1.15 -7.46 -9.27
CA VAL A 322 -1.90 -6.44 -10.02
C VAL A 322 -2.04 -6.92 -11.46
N GLU A 323 -3.27 -7.27 -11.84
CA GLU A 323 -3.55 -7.75 -13.20
C GLU A 323 -3.67 -6.57 -14.17
N VAL A 324 -2.83 -6.54 -15.21
CA VAL A 324 -2.83 -5.47 -16.23
C VAL A 324 -3.05 -6.03 -17.64
N PRO A 325 -3.42 -5.19 -18.62
CA PRO A 325 -3.47 -5.62 -20.02
C PRO A 325 -2.15 -6.26 -20.46
N ASN A 326 -2.26 -7.31 -21.28
CA ASN A 326 -1.12 -8.07 -21.80
C ASN A 326 -0.25 -8.79 -20.75
N ASN A 327 -0.70 -8.87 -19.48
CA ASN A 327 -0.02 -9.55 -18.38
C ASN A 327 1.43 -9.11 -18.18
N LEU A 328 1.72 -7.83 -18.42
CA LEU A 328 3.05 -7.27 -18.19
C LEU A 328 3.32 -7.16 -16.67
N PRO A 329 4.57 -7.35 -16.21
CA PRO A 329 4.89 -7.12 -14.81
C PRO A 329 4.80 -5.63 -14.48
N VAL A 330 4.11 -5.32 -13.37
CA VAL A 330 3.95 -3.96 -12.84
C VAL A 330 5.07 -3.68 -11.85
N TRP A 331 5.71 -2.52 -12.01
CA TRP A 331 6.83 -2.10 -11.17
C TRP A 331 6.55 -0.75 -10.52
N LEU A 332 6.92 -0.60 -9.25
CA LEU A 332 6.98 0.68 -8.56
C LEU A 332 8.44 1.02 -8.30
N GLU A 333 8.91 2.16 -8.82
CA GLU A 333 10.23 2.71 -8.49
C GLU A 333 10.08 3.88 -7.52
N VAL A 334 10.89 3.88 -6.47
CA VAL A 334 10.90 4.96 -5.47
C VAL A 334 11.63 6.18 -6.02
N ILE A 335 10.90 7.26 -6.27
CA ILE A 335 11.48 8.52 -6.74
C ILE A 335 11.85 9.42 -5.55
N SER A 336 11.09 9.35 -4.47
CA SER A 336 11.33 10.15 -3.26
C SER A 336 10.80 9.46 -2.01
N LEU A 337 11.53 9.60 -0.90
CA LEU A 337 11.08 9.18 0.43
C LEU A 337 10.28 10.26 1.15
N LYS A 338 10.44 11.54 0.78
CA LYS A 338 9.75 12.67 1.42
C LYS A 338 9.55 13.86 0.44
N PRO A 339 8.33 14.11 -0.06
CA PRO A 339 7.15 13.25 0.10
C PRO A 339 7.39 11.87 -0.51
N ARG A 340 6.62 10.87 -0.12
CA ARG A 340 6.69 9.54 -0.74
C ARG A 340 6.09 9.58 -2.13
N VAL A 341 6.94 9.39 -3.13
CA VAL A 341 6.56 9.44 -4.56
C VAL A 341 7.16 8.22 -5.26
N PHE A 342 6.33 7.54 -6.03
CA PHE A 342 6.67 6.37 -6.80
C PHE A 342 6.29 6.59 -8.26
N ASP A 343 7.09 6.02 -9.15
CA ASP A 343 6.77 5.90 -10.56
C ASP A 343 6.30 4.48 -10.84
N ILE A 344 5.18 4.33 -11.53
CA ILE A 344 4.52 3.05 -11.80
C ILE A 344 4.67 2.74 -13.29
N PHE A 345 5.27 1.60 -13.58
CA PHE A 345 5.48 1.09 -14.92
C PHE A 345 4.46 0.01 -15.30
N ASN A 346 4.09 -0.05 -16.58
CA ASN A 346 3.21 -1.07 -17.16
C ASN A 346 1.81 -1.18 -16.52
N PHE A 347 1.30 -0.08 -15.95
CA PHE A 347 0.05 -0.10 -15.18
C PHE A 347 -1.24 -0.04 -16.03
N PHE A 348 -1.13 0.56 -17.21
CA PHE A 348 -2.20 0.71 -18.19
C PHE A 348 -1.56 0.87 -19.57
N ASP A 349 -2.29 0.57 -20.64
CA ASP A 349 -1.77 0.68 -22.01
C ASP A 349 -2.31 1.90 -22.76
N LYS A 350 -1.87 2.06 -24.01
CA LYS A 350 -2.25 3.20 -24.85
C LYS A 350 -3.70 3.07 -25.33
N GLU A 351 -4.20 1.85 -25.43
CA GLU A 351 -5.57 1.53 -25.80
C GLU A 351 -6.55 1.96 -24.70
N GLU A 352 -6.28 1.62 -23.44
CA GLU A 352 -7.03 2.10 -22.28
C GLU A 352 -6.94 3.63 -22.15
N SER A 353 -5.75 4.20 -22.34
CA SER A 353 -5.57 5.66 -22.36
C SER A 353 -6.48 6.32 -23.39
N LYS A 354 -6.48 5.80 -24.62
CA LYS A 354 -7.29 6.31 -25.71
C LYS A 354 -8.78 6.18 -25.42
N ALA A 355 -9.23 5.03 -24.91
CA ALA A 355 -10.63 4.81 -24.58
C ALA A 355 -11.14 5.79 -23.51
N ILE A 356 -10.35 6.04 -22.46
CA ILE A 356 -10.68 7.00 -21.41
C ILE A 356 -10.76 8.42 -21.97
N VAL A 357 -9.78 8.84 -22.78
CA VAL A 357 -9.76 10.17 -23.41
C VAL A 357 -10.93 10.36 -24.39
N ASP A 358 -11.17 9.39 -25.28
CA ASP A 358 -12.26 9.46 -26.26
C ASP A 358 -13.62 9.58 -25.56
N LYS A 359 -13.84 8.82 -24.47
CA LYS A 359 -15.05 8.90 -23.67
C LYS A 359 -15.19 10.26 -22.97
N ALA A 360 -14.11 10.79 -22.40
CA ALA A 360 -14.13 12.11 -21.76
C ALA A 360 -14.45 13.24 -22.76
N ILE A 361 -13.98 13.12 -24.00
CA ILE A 361 -14.30 14.07 -25.10
C ILE A 361 -15.77 13.93 -25.53
N ALA A 362 -16.30 12.71 -25.57
CA ALA A 362 -17.68 12.44 -25.97
C ALA A 362 -18.72 12.75 -24.88
N GLU A 363 -18.30 12.92 -23.62
CA GLU A 363 -19.18 13.23 -22.50
C GLU A 363 -19.78 14.63 -22.63
N THR A 364 -21.10 14.72 -22.49
CA THR A 364 -21.87 15.97 -22.66
C THR A 364 -22.61 16.39 -21.40
N SER A 365 -22.66 15.55 -20.36
CA SER A 365 -23.32 15.90 -19.10
C SER A 365 -22.60 17.05 -18.40
N GLU A 366 -23.34 18.07 -17.94
CA GLU A 366 -22.76 19.24 -17.26
C GLU A 366 -21.91 18.87 -16.02
N THR A 367 -22.27 17.76 -15.38
CA THR A 367 -21.60 17.25 -14.18
C THR A 367 -20.26 16.58 -14.49
N HIS A 368 -20.09 15.93 -15.65
CA HIS A 368 -18.96 15.05 -15.94
C HIS A 368 -18.10 15.49 -17.15
N ARG A 369 -18.65 16.30 -18.06
CA ARG A 369 -17.94 16.75 -19.27
C ARG A 369 -16.68 17.55 -18.94
N MET A 370 -15.75 17.57 -19.90
CA MET A 370 -14.57 18.44 -19.84
C MET A 370 -14.98 19.92 -19.74
N LYS A 371 -14.43 20.62 -18.75
CA LYS A 371 -14.64 22.06 -18.51
C LYS A 371 -13.42 22.68 -17.84
N ARG A 372 -13.33 24.01 -17.87
CA ARG A 372 -12.28 24.72 -17.16
C ARG A 372 -12.33 24.39 -15.67
N SER A 373 -11.18 24.06 -15.12
CA SER A 373 -11.07 23.57 -13.75
C SER A 373 -11.31 24.65 -12.69
N SER A 374 -11.88 24.27 -11.55
CA SER A 374 -12.03 25.11 -10.34
C SER A 374 -11.08 24.67 -9.21
N THR A 375 -10.98 25.49 -8.16
CA THR A 375 -10.22 25.22 -6.92
C THR A 375 -11.14 25.33 -5.69
N GLY A 376 -11.02 24.41 -4.71
CA GLY A 376 -11.67 24.49 -3.39
C GLY A 376 -12.84 23.51 -3.17
N ALA A 377 -13.11 23.18 -1.90
CA ALA A 377 -14.17 22.25 -1.46
C ALA A 377 -15.60 22.83 -1.59
N SER A 378 -15.74 24.16 -1.62
CA SER A 378 -17.03 24.84 -1.65
C SER A 378 -17.19 25.74 -2.90
N GLY A 379 -17.68 25.16 -4.00
CA GLY A 379 -18.27 25.89 -5.12
C GLY A 379 -17.35 26.36 -6.25
N TYR A 380 -17.91 26.41 -7.46
CA TYR A 380 -17.26 26.81 -8.71
C TYR A 380 -16.84 28.28 -8.70
N ASN A 381 -15.59 28.55 -8.31
CA ASN A 381 -14.89 29.76 -8.76
C ASN A 381 -13.90 29.35 -9.85
N VAL A 382 -14.10 29.87 -11.06
CA VAL A 382 -13.13 29.76 -12.16
C VAL A 382 -11.90 30.57 -11.74
N ASN A 383 -10.91 29.90 -11.18
CA ASN A 383 -9.70 30.53 -10.65
C ASN A 383 -8.75 30.83 -11.82
N SER A 384 -8.15 32.02 -11.85
CA SER A 384 -7.09 32.37 -12.81
C SER A 384 -5.80 31.55 -12.59
N GLN A 385 -5.71 30.78 -11.50
CA GLN A 385 -4.54 30.02 -11.06
C GLN A 385 -4.62 28.51 -11.37
N ARG A 386 -5.74 28.04 -11.95
CA ARG A 386 -5.86 26.71 -12.58
C ARG A 386 -6.41 26.89 -13.99
N THR A 387 -5.55 26.74 -14.98
CA THR A 387 -5.86 27.04 -16.39
C THR A 387 -6.18 25.80 -17.22
N SER A 388 -6.11 24.61 -16.62
CA SER A 388 -6.38 23.33 -17.28
C SER A 388 -7.88 23.03 -17.38
N GLU A 389 -8.22 22.06 -18.23
CA GLU A 389 -9.56 21.46 -18.30
C GLU A 389 -9.61 20.16 -17.52
N ASN A 390 -10.77 19.85 -16.94
CA ASN A 390 -11.04 18.54 -16.35
C ASN A 390 -12.47 18.06 -16.60
N GLY A 391 -12.64 16.75 -16.57
CA GLY A 391 -13.91 16.03 -16.57
C GLY A 391 -13.80 14.82 -15.65
N PHE A 392 -14.89 14.09 -15.45
CA PHE A 392 -14.92 12.93 -14.57
C PHE A 392 -15.54 11.74 -15.29
N ASP A 393 -14.85 10.61 -15.28
CA ASP A 393 -15.43 9.33 -15.64
C ASP A 393 -15.72 8.52 -14.37
N THR A 394 -17.01 8.33 -14.11
CA THR A 394 -17.51 7.61 -12.93
C THR A 394 -17.92 6.17 -13.23
N HIS A 395 -18.11 5.78 -14.50
CA HIS A 395 -18.74 4.51 -14.87
C HIS A 395 -18.17 3.83 -16.12
N GLY A 396 -17.22 4.45 -16.83
CA GLY A 396 -16.57 3.84 -17.98
C GLY A 396 -15.90 2.52 -17.63
N LYS A 397 -15.98 1.55 -18.55
CA LYS A 397 -15.40 0.22 -18.34
C LYS A 397 -13.90 0.30 -18.03
N GLU A 398 -13.17 1.08 -18.83
CA GLU A 398 -11.72 1.26 -18.69
C GLU A 398 -11.39 2.07 -17.44
N ALA A 399 -12.17 3.11 -17.12
CA ALA A 399 -12.01 3.86 -15.87
C ALA A 399 -12.22 2.97 -14.64
N GLN A 400 -13.23 2.11 -14.65
CA GLN A 400 -13.49 1.17 -13.56
C GLN A 400 -12.38 0.12 -13.45
N ALA A 401 -11.89 -0.43 -14.56
CA ALA A 401 -10.75 -1.34 -14.55
C ALA A 401 -9.51 -0.69 -13.91
N VAL A 402 -9.17 0.53 -14.31
CA VAL A 402 -8.06 1.30 -13.71
C VAL A 402 -8.30 1.57 -12.22
N LYS A 403 -9.52 1.96 -11.82
CA LYS A 403 -9.87 2.21 -10.41
C LYS A 403 -9.67 0.98 -9.53
N HIS A 404 -10.04 -0.21 -10.03
CA HIS A 404 -9.79 -1.48 -9.34
C HIS A 404 -8.29 -1.73 -9.16
N ARG A 405 -7.49 -1.60 -10.22
CA ARG A 405 -6.04 -1.79 -10.14
C ARG A 405 -5.35 -0.78 -9.21
N CYS A 406 -5.83 0.46 -9.15
CA CYS A 406 -5.32 1.45 -8.20
C CYS A 406 -5.57 1.04 -6.74
N MET A 407 -6.74 0.48 -6.44
CA MET A 407 -7.06 -0.04 -5.11
C MET A 407 -6.18 -1.25 -4.76
N GLU A 408 -5.93 -2.15 -5.72
CA GLU A 408 -5.03 -3.30 -5.54
C GLU A 408 -3.59 -2.85 -5.22
N ILE A 409 -3.01 -1.89 -5.97
CA ILE A 409 -1.68 -1.33 -5.68
C ILE A 409 -1.61 -0.75 -4.27
N LEU A 410 -2.68 -0.11 -3.80
CA LEU A 410 -2.75 0.48 -2.47
C LEU A 410 -3.02 -0.54 -1.35
N GLY A 411 -3.07 -1.83 -1.68
CA GLY A 411 -3.21 -2.95 -0.76
C GLY A 411 -4.64 -3.28 -0.35
N PHE A 412 -5.65 -2.76 -1.03
CA PHE A 412 -7.02 -3.21 -0.80
C PHE A 412 -7.23 -4.59 -1.43
N ASP A 413 -7.83 -5.52 -0.67
CA ASP A 413 -8.18 -6.86 -1.15
C ASP A 413 -9.49 -6.90 -1.95
N GLU A 414 -10.23 -5.79 -1.95
CA GLU A 414 -11.46 -5.62 -2.72
C GLU A 414 -11.65 -4.16 -3.15
N TYR A 415 -12.38 -3.96 -4.25
CA TYR A 415 -12.76 -2.64 -4.70
C TYR A 415 -13.95 -2.10 -3.88
N ILE A 416 -13.84 -0.86 -3.39
CA ILE A 416 -14.88 -0.20 -2.59
C ILE A 416 -15.15 1.19 -3.17
N GLU A 417 -16.28 1.37 -3.86
CA GLU A 417 -16.62 2.64 -4.54
C GLU A 417 -16.59 3.85 -3.59
N SER A 418 -17.01 3.69 -2.33
CA SER A 418 -17.04 4.77 -1.34
C SER A 418 -15.65 5.29 -0.95
N PHE A 419 -14.57 4.60 -1.33
CA PHE A 419 -13.18 5.00 -1.07
C PHE A 419 -12.55 5.69 -2.27
N THR A 420 -13.26 5.80 -3.39
CA THR A 420 -12.71 6.39 -4.61
C THR A 420 -13.57 7.54 -5.10
N ASP A 421 -12.93 8.54 -5.67
CA ASP A 421 -13.62 9.51 -6.51
C ASP A 421 -13.87 8.93 -7.91
N GLY A 422 -14.60 9.67 -8.75
CA GLY A 422 -14.56 9.41 -10.20
C GLY A 422 -13.16 9.63 -10.76
N LEU A 423 -12.79 8.91 -11.81
CA LEU A 423 -11.52 9.11 -12.48
C LEU A 423 -11.53 10.50 -13.15
N GLN A 424 -10.71 11.43 -12.64
CA GLN A 424 -10.67 12.79 -13.17
C GLN A 424 -9.76 12.83 -14.41
N VAL A 425 -10.33 13.06 -15.59
CA VAL A 425 -9.54 13.26 -16.82
C VAL A 425 -9.11 14.72 -16.91
N LEU A 426 -7.85 14.95 -17.24
CA LEU A 426 -7.19 16.26 -17.25
C LEU A 426 -6.62 16.54 -18.64
N ARG A 427 -6.79 17.79 -19.10
CA ARG A 427 -6.15 18.30 -20.31
C ARG A 427 -5.43 19.62 -20.02
N TYR A 428 -4.14 19.66 -20.36
CA TYR A 428 -3.31 20.84 -20.29
C TYR A 428 -2.85 21.23 -21.70
N ASN A 429 -3.40 22.32 -22.20
CA ASN A 429 -2.94 22.97 -23.42
C ASN A 429 -1.63 23.73 -23.15
N LYS A 430 -0.95 24.18 -24.22
CA LYS A 430 0.24 25.03 -24.14
C LYS A 430 0.03 26.21 -23.17
N THR A 431 1.03 26.48 -22.35
CA THR A 431 1.09 27.47 -21.24
C THR A 431 0.18 27.20 -20.04
N THR A 432 -0.73 26.22 -20.12
CA THR A 432 -1.61 25.92 -18.98
C THR A 432 -0.87 25.13 -17.91
N ALA A 433 -1.16 25.46 -16.66
CA ALA A 433 -0.53 24.90 -15.47
C ALA A 433 -1.55 24.71 -14.34
N TYR A 434 -1.09 24.11 -13.24
CA TYR A 434 -1.82 24.03 -12.00
C TYR A 434 -0.91 24.41 -10.82
N ILE A 435 -1.31 25.43 -10.08
CA ILE A 435 -0.61 25.89 -8.88
C ILE A 435 -0.36 24.75 -7.86
N PRO A 436 0.72 24.84 -7.06
CA PRO A 436 0.92 23.91 -5.96
C PRO A 436 -0.27 23.86 -4.99
N HIS A 437 -0.73 22.66 -4.68
CA HIS A 437 -1.86 22.38 -3.80
C HIS A 437 -1.66 21.02 -3.10
N LEU A 438 -2.46 20.78 -2.07
CA LEU A 438 -2.61 19.47 -1.45
C LEU A 438 -3.85 18.80 -2.03
N ASP A 439 -3.77 17.49 -2.22
CA ASP A 439 -4.93 16.68 -2.60
C ASP A 439 -5.82 16.33 -1.40
N TRP A 440 -5.24 16.36 -0.21
CA TRP A 440 -5.95 16.35 1.06
C TRP A 440 -6.91 17.54 1.15
N ILE A 441 -8.12 17.31 1.68
CA ILE A 441 -9.16 18.33 1.81
C ILE A 441 -9.08 18.97 3.20
N ASP A 442 -8.84 20.27 3.24
CA ASP A 442 -8.93 21.07 4.46
C ASP A 442 -10.30 21.72 4.63
N ASP A 443 -11.00 21.40 5.72
CA ASP A 443 -12.20 22.13 6.18
C ASP A 443 -11.83 23.11 7.30
N TYR A 444 -11.05 24.15 6.95
CA TYR A 444 -10.57 25.16 7.91
C TYR A 444 -11.71 25.84 8.68
N HIS A 445 -12.88 25.97 8.05
CA HIS A 445 -14.04 26.63 8.66
C HIS A 445 -14.96 25.68 9.43
N LYS A 446 -14.71 24.37 9.40
CA LYS A 446 -15.51 23.32 10.06
C LYS A 446 -17.00 23.41 9.73
N LYS A 447 -17.30 23.76 8.48
CA LYS A 447 -18.68 23.99 8.01
C LYS A 447 -19.28 22.76 7.36
N GLU A 448 -18.44 21.84 6.90
CA GLU A 448 -18.90 20.66 6.19
C GLU A 448 -19.49 19.64 7.17
N GLU A 449 -20.41 18.82 6.67
CA GLU A 449 -20.98 17.72 7.46
C GLU A 449 -19.96 16.59 7.64
N HIS A 450 -19.16 16.35 6.61
CA HIS A 450 -18.12 15.33 6.60
C HIS A 450 -16.95 15.69 7.52
N ASN A 451 -16.47 14.72 8.30
CA ASN A 451 -15.28 14.88 9.14
C ASN A 451 -14.01 14.51 8.34
N TYR A 452 -13.24 15.54 7.98
CA TYR A 452 -11.99 15.42 7.24
C TYR A 452 -10.74 15.12 8.09
N ASP A 453 -10.87 15.10 9.42
CA ASP A 453 -9.75 14.79 10.34
C ASP A 453 -9.45 13.29 10.37
N SER A 454 -8.66 12.83 9.41
CA SER A 454 -8.32 11.42 9.24
C SER A 454 -7.27 10.89 10.23
N ALA A 455 -6.62 11.78 11.00
CA ALA A 455 -5.80 11.38 12.15
C ALA A 455 -6.68 10.91 13.32
N GLY A 456 -7.93 11.39 13.39
CA GLY A 456 -8.98 10.93 14.29
C GLY A 456 -9.85 9.81 13.68
N ILE A 457 -11.16 9.97 13.80
CA ILE A 457 -12.18 9.07 13.21
C ILE A 457 -12.63 9.50 11.81
N GLY A 458 -12.12 10.64 11.31
CA GLY A 458 -12.50 11.21 10.02
C GLY A 458 -11.95 10.43 8.83
N SER A 459 -12.31 10.87 7.63
CA SER A 459 -11.75 10.34 6.38
C SER A 459 -11.38 11.45 5.42
N ASN A 460 -10.31 11.22 4.67
CA ASN A 460 -9.78 12.14 3.69
C ASN A 460 -9.08 11.35 2.56
N ARG A 461 -8.68 12.05 1.51
CA ARG A 461 -7.83 11.48 0.45
C ARG A 461 -6.46 11.16 1.03
N PHE A 462 -6.02 9.92 0.89
CA PHE A 462 -4.75 9.44 1.45
C PHE A 462 -3.68 9.19 0.40
N ALA A 463 -4.09 8.83 -0.81
CA ALA A 463 -3.21 8.56 -1.92
C ALA A 463 -3.81 9.10 -3.22
N THR A 464 -2.90 9.48 -4.11
CA THR A 464 -3.22 9.92 -5.46
C THR A 464 -2.44 9.07 -6.45
N ILE A 465 -3.14 8.54 -7.45
CA ILE A 465 -2.54 7.90 -8.61
C ILE A 465 -2.82 8.77 -9.82
N LEU A 466 -1.76 9.35 -10.40
CA LEU A 466 -1.83 10.22 -11.57
C LEU A 466 -1.29 9.48 -12.80
N LEU A 467 -2.17 9.07 -13.69
CA LEU A 467 -1.88 8.40 -14.95
C LEU A 467 -1.48 9.42 -16.02
N TYR A 468 -0.34 9.21 -16.69
CA TYR A 468 0.10 10.04 -17.80
C TYR A 468 -0.32 9.42 -19.14
N MET A 469 -1.13 10.15 -19.91
CA MET A 469 -1.69 9.67 -21.19
C MET A 469 -1.01 10.32 -22.40
N SER A 470 0.06 11.09 -22.17
CA SER A 470 0.84 11.78 -23.21
C SER A 470 2.34 11.69 -22.91
N ASP A 471 3.14 11.67 -23.97
CA ASP A 471 4.59 11.72 -23.91
C ASP A 471 5.05 13.18 -24.09
N LEU A 472 5.63 13.79 -23.05
CA LEU A 472 6.33 15.08 -23.20
C LEU A 472 7.81 14.90 -22.88
N GLY A 473 8.67 15.45 -23.76
CA GLY A 473 10.11 15.34 -23.66
C GLY A 473 10.72 16.30 -22.63
N GLU A 474 12.03 16.23 -22.50
CA GLU A 474 12.78 17.19 -21.70
C GLU A 474 12.65 18.60 -22.31
N GLY A 475 12.29 19.58 -21.48
CA GLY A 475 12.07 20.96 -21.91
C GLY A 475 10.66 21.25 -22.44
N ASP A 476 9.83 20.22 -22.69
CA ASP A 476 8.44 20.41 -23.13
C ASP A 476 7.50 20.81 -21.99
N GLY A 477 7.94 20.70 -20.74
CA GLY A 477 7.18 21.05 -19.55
C GLY A 477 6.11 20.00 -19.18
N GLY A 478 5.09 20.42 -18.43
CA GLY A 478 3.99 19.55 -18.04
C GLY A 478 4.33 18.52 -16.95
N GLU A 479 5.48 18.60 -16.30
CA GLU A 479 5.82 17.74 -15.15
C GLU A 479 4.85 17.91 -13.98
N THR A 480 4.75 16.88 -13.15
CA THR A 480 4.13 16.98 -11.82
C THR A 480 5.23 17.32 -10.82
N VAL A 481 5.25 18.54 -10.30
CA VAL A 481 6.30 19.03 -9.41
C VAL A 481 5.85 18.99 -7.95
N PHE A 482 6.69 18.50 -7.06
CA PHE A 482 6.54 18.52 -5.62
C PHE A 482 7.43 19.61 -5.04
N VAL A 483 6.87 20.77 -4.74
CA VAL A 483 7.65 22.00 -4.51
C VAL A 483 8.45 22.00 -3.19
N LYS A 484 8.13 21.07 -2.29
CA LYS A 484 8.90 20.82 -1.05
C LYS A 484 9.91 19.68 -1.20
N GLY A 485 9.81 18.87 -2.26
CA GLY A 485 10.74 17.79 -2.57
C GLY A 485 11.97 18.27 -3.34
N TRP A 486 13.09 17.59 -3.14
CA TRP A 486 14.33 17.80 -3.89
C TRP A 486 14.52 16.69 -4.93
N PRO A 487 15.17 16.97 -6.08
CA PRO A 487 15.50 15.93 -7.05
C PRO A 487 16.30 14.79 -6.42
N PRO A 488 16.05 13.53 -6.82
CA PRO A 488 16.76 12.38 -6.27
C PRO A 488 18.26 12.44 -6.57
N GLY A 489 19.07 11.94 -5.63
CA GLY A 489 20.53 11.82 -5.81
C GLY A 489 21.33 13.12 -5.66
N GLN A 490 20.69 14.27 -5.40
CA GLN A 490 21.39 15.54 -5.18
C GLN A 490 21.81 15.74 -3.71
N SER A 491 23.10 16.05 -3.51
CA SER A 491 23.63 16.58 -2.25
C SER A 491 23.04 17.96 -1.92
N GLU A 492 23.20 18.43 -0.68
CA GLU A 492 22.66 19.74 -0.29
C GLU A 492 23.29 20.89 -1.08
N GLU A 493 24.56 20.72 -1.46
CA GLU A 493 25.36 21.69 -2.22
C GLU A 493 24.95 21.77 -3.69
N GLU A 494 24.41 20.69 -4.27
CA GLU A 494 23.94 20.62 -5.66
C GLU A 494 22.52 21.18 -5.84
N ARG A 495 21.80 21.41 -4.73
CA ARG A 495 20.42 21.91 -4.75
C ARG A 495 20.35 23.32 -5.31
N VAL A 496 19.79 23.44 -6.51
CA VAL A 496 19.56 24.73 -7.16
C VAL A 496 18.47 25.51 -6.42
N GLN A 497 18.80 26.72 -5.96
CA GLN A 497 17.81 27.59 -5.34
C GLN A 497 16.89 28.20 -6.39
N LEU A 498 15.64 28.48 -6.01
CA LEU A 498 14.62 29.00 -6.93
C LEU A 498 15.06 30.28 -7.65
N LYS A 499 15.79 31.17 -6.97
CA LYS A 499 16.32 32.41 -7.56
C LYS A 499 17.30 32.13 -8.71
N ASP A 500 18.12 31.09 -8.58
CA ASP A 500 19.17 30.75 -9.54
C ASP A 500 18.55 29.97 -10.71
N ALA A 501 17.58 29.10 -10.43
CA ALA A 501 16.76 28.46 -11.47
C ALA A 501 15.97 29.50 -12.30
N LEU A 502 15.44 30.54 -11.67
CA LEU A 502 14.73 31.62 -12.37
C LEU A 502 15.68 32.47 -13.22
N ALA A 503 16.88 32.79 -12.71
CA ALA A 503 17.89 33.50 -13.49
C ALA A 503 18.33 32.68 -14.71
N SER A 504 18.59 31.38 -14.52
CA SER A 504 18.94 30.46 -15.60
C SER A 504 17.82 30.32 -16.65
N LEU A 505 16.56 30.24 -16.22
CA LEU A 505 15.39 30.20 -17.12
C LEU A 505 15.28 31.46 -18.00
N ARG A 506 15.59 32.63 -17.44
CA ARG A 506 15.56 33.91 -18.18
C ARG A 506 16.73 34.04 -19.14
N GLU A 507 17.90 33.53 -18.76
CA GLU A 507 19.09 33.51 -19.60
C GLU A 507 18.95 32.56 -20.79
N SER A 508 18.38 31.37 -20.58
CA SER A 508 18.16 30.40 -21.67
C SER A 508 17.13 30.89 -22.69
N GLY A 509 16.18 31.71 -22.23
CA GLY A 509 15.13 32.26 -23.06
C GLY A 509 14.02 31.27 -23.44
N ASP A 510 14.01 30.07 -22.85
CA ASP A 510 13.12 28.94 -23.22
C ASP A 510 11.62 29.28 -23.19
N VAL A 511 11.24 30.24 -22.34
CA VAL A 511 9.85 30.67 -22.15
C VAL A 511 9.59 32.10 -22.64
N THR A 512 10.57 32.72 -23.30
CA THR A 512 10.47 34.10 -23.79
C THR A 512 9.35 34.23 -24.80
N GLY A 513 8.42 35.15 -24.56
CA GLY A 513 7.24 35.34 -25.41
C GLY A 513 6.16 34.26 -25.25
N LEU A 514 6.40 33.20 -24.47
CA LEU A 514 5.39 32.21 -24.09
C LEU A 514 4.74 32.56 -22.75
N LEU A 515 5.55 32.92 -21.76
CA LEU A 515 5.09 33.29 -20.41
C LEU A 515 5.47 34.73 -20.11
N LYS A 516 4.63 35.41 -19.32
CA LYS A 516 4.89 36.78 -18.88
C LYS A 516 5.96 36.78 -17.78
N GLU A 517 7.01 37.58 -17.94
CA GLU A 517 8.02 37.75 -16.90
C GLU A 517 7.39 38.22 -15.57
N GLY A 518 7.78 37.59 -14.47
CA GLY A 518 7.28 37.81 -13.12
C GLY A 518 5.97 37.12 -12.81
N SER A 519 5.36 36.42 -13.77
CA SER A 519 4.11 35.68 -13.54
C SER A 519 4.32 34.47 -12.63
N TRP A 520 3.22 33.91 -12.13
CA TRP A 520 3.29 32.72 -11.30
C TRP A 520 3.65 31.48 -12.13
N GLU A 521 3.26 31.44 -13.41
CA GLU A 521 3.62 30.40 -14.36
C GLU A 521 5.13 30.35 -14.61
N GLU A 522 5.80 31.51 -14.80
CA GLU A 522 7.27 31.57 -14.92
C GLU A 522 7.95 31.00 -13.67
N LYS A 523 7.51 31.42 -12.49
CA LYS A 523 8.00 30.90 -11.21
C LYS A 523 7.74 29.40 -11.06
N MET A 524 6.63 28.91 -11.61
CA MET A 524 6.31 27.50 -11.62
C MET A 524 7.32 26.73 -12.48
N VAL A 525 7.64 27.18 -13.69
CA VAL A 525 8.71 26.56 -14.51
C VAL A 525 10.04 26.50 -13.75
N ALA A 526 10.40 27.57 -13.05
CA ALA A 526 11.61 27.58 -12.22
C ALA A 526 11.56 26.55 -11.07
N ASN A 527 10.41 26.35 -10.43
CA ASN A 527 10.22 25.25 -9.47
C ASN A 527 10.40 23.89 -10.15
N CYS A 528 9.82 23.68 -11.32
CA CYS A 528 9.91 22.42 -12.07
C CYS A 528 11.36 22.05 -12.43
N ARG A 529 12.24 23.04 -12.61
CA ARG A 529 13.67 22.84 -12.88
C ARG A 529 14.54 22.66 -11.64
N SER A 530 14.03 22.96 -10.45
CA SER A 530 14.82 22.98 -9.20
C SER A 530 14.31 22.04 -8.11
N ARG A 531 13.09 21.52 -8.26
CA ARG A 531 12.41 20.66 -7.30
C ARG A 531 12.18 19.27 -7.87
N LEU A 532 11.79 18.35 -7.00
CA LEU A 532 11.33 17.02 -7.43
C LEU A 532 10.21 17.17 -8.46
N ALA A 533 10.41 16.66 -9.67
CA ALA A 533 9.43 16.73 -10.75
C ALA A 533 9.36 15.39 -11.50
N VAL A 534 8.14 14.87 -11.65
CA VAL A 534 7.86 13.64 -12.38
C VAL A 534 7.38 14.00 -13.79
N ARG A 535 8.11 13.54 -14.80
CA ARG A 535 7.82 13.84 -16.20
C ARG A 535 6.66 12.98 -16.72
N PRO A 536 5.73 13.54 -17.51
CA PRO A 536 4.67 12.76 -18.11
C PRO A 536 5.22 11.88 -19.23
N HIS A 537 5.05 10.58 -19.06
CA HIS A 537 5.35 9.58 -20.07
C HIS A 537 4.13 8.68 -20.20
N SER A 538 3.64 8.50 -21.42
CA SER A 538 2.46 7.71 -21.72
C SER A 538 2.59 6.31 -21.12
N SER A 539 1.48 5.79 -20.57
CA SER A 539 1.41 4.46 -19.94
C SER A 539 2.23 4.30 -18.64
N ARG A 540 2.70 5.42 -18.06
CA ARG A 540 3.26 5.46 -16.69
C ARG A 540 2.34 6.24 -15.76
N ALA A 541 2.43 5.99 -14.47
CA ALA A 541 1.65 6.71 -13.47
C ALA A 541 2.52 7.12 -12.28
N ALA A 542 2.22 8.25 -11.65
CA ALA A 542 2.82 8.63 -10.39
C ALA A 542 1.90 8.24 -9.24
N LEU A 543 2.43 7.55 -8.22
CA LEU A 543 1.76 7.34 -6.93
C LEU A 543 2.40 8.24 -5.89
N PHE A 544 1.60 9.00 -5.15
CA PHE A 544 2.07 9.75 -4.00
C PHE A 544 1.02 9.80 -2.90
N TYR A 545 1.48 9.91 -1.66
CA TYR A 545 0.62 9.93 -0.48
C TYR A 545 0.34 11.36 -0.02
N SER A 546 -0.93 11.64 0.26
CA SER A 546 -1.38 12.88 0.93
C SER A 546 -1.39 12.73 2.46
N GLN A 547 -1.11 11.52 2.96
CA GLN A 547 -1.20 11.14 4.37
C GLN A 547 0.06 10.44 4.87
N ASN A 548 0.40 10.71 6.12
CA ASN A 548 1.30 9.89 6.90
C ASN A 548 0.58 8.61 7.39
N PRO A 549 1.31 7.57 7.83
CA PRO A 549 0.70 6.31 8.27
C PRO A 549 -0.25 6.43 9.48
N ASP A 550 -0.13 7.51 10.25
CA ASP A 550 -1.01 7.82 11.38
C ASP A 550 -2.32 8.52 10.97
N GLY A 551 -2.48 8.86 9.69
CA GLY A 551 -3.63 9.59 9.14
C GLY A 551 -3.50 11.12 9.21
N SER A 552 -2.36 11.64 9.70
CA SER A 552 -2.05 13.07 9.61
C SER A 552 -1.72 13.47 8.18
N PRO A 553 -1.97 14.73 7.77
CA PRO A 553 -1.62 15.18 6.42
C PRO A 553 -0.11 15.16 6.19
N ASP A 554 0.31 14.71 5.01
CA ASP A 554 1.70 14.87 4.54
C ASP A 554 1.85 16.23 3.83
N GLU A 555 2.28 17.23 4.59
CA GLU A 555 2.51 18.58 4.09
C GLU A 555 3.55 18.64 2.97
N ASP A 556 4.47 17.68 2.89
CA ASP A 556 5.51 17.64 1.86
C ASP A 556 4.97 17.18 0.51
N SER A 557 3.75 16.62 0.47
CA SER A 557 3.03 16.23 -0.76
C SER A 557 2.49 17.42 -1.56
N LEU A 558 2.79 18.66 -1.15
CA LEU A 558 2.42 19.88 -1.87
C LEU A 558 2.97 19.84 -3.31
N HIS A 559 2.06 19.71 -4.28
CA HIS A 559 2.41 19.44 -5.67
C HIS A 559 1.57 20.25 -6.65
N GLY A 560 2.06 20.40 -7.89
CA GLY A 560 1.35 21.11 -8.95
C GLY A 560 1.73 20.59 -10.34
N GLY A 561 1.06 21.13 -11.35
CA GLY A 561 1.33 20.84 -12.76
C GLY A 561 2.14 21.96 -13.38
N CYS A 562 3.33 21.65 -13.88
CA CYS A 562 4.17 22.59 -14.60
C CYS A 562 3.48 23.09 -15.87
N PRO A 563 3.72 24.35 -16.29
CA PRO A 563 3.26 24.82 -17.58
C PRO A 563 3.72 23.91 -18.71
N VAL A 564 2.81 23.55 -19.62
CA VAL A 564 3.17 22.87 -20.86
C VAL A 564 3.83 23.88 -21.79
N ILE A 565 5.11 23.69 -22.12
CA ILE A 565 5.87 24.57 -23.01
C ILE A 565 5.65 24.16 -24.47
N ASN A 566 5.68 22.86 -24.76
CA ASN A 566 5.39 22.32 -26.09
C ASN A 566 4.45 21.11 -25.99
N GLY A 567 3.61 20.92 -27.02
CA GLY A 567 2.65 19.83 -27.06
C GLY A 567 1.41 20.06 -26.19
N GLU A 568 0.83 18.95 -25.74
CA GLU A 568 -0.38 18.89 -24.92
C GLU A 568 -0.25 17.71 -23.96
N LYS A 569 -0.63 17.92 -22.70
CA LYS A 569 -0.64 16.85 -21.69
C LYS A 569 -2.07 16.41 -21.42
N TRP A 570 -2.32 15.12 -21.66
CA TRP A 570 -3.43 14.38 -21.08
C TRP A 570 -2.97 13.58 -19.88
N ALA A 571 -3.79 13.57 -18.84
CA ALA A 571 -3.58 12.74 -17.67
C ALA A 571 -4.93 12.33 -17.07
N ALA A 572 -4.94 11.31 -16.23
CA ALA A 572 -6.10 11.01 -15.40
C ALA A 572 -5.69 10.85 -13.94
N ASN A 573 -6.46 11.42 -13.03
CA ASN A 573 -6.17 11.42 -11.61
C ASN A 573 -7.21 10.58 -10.88
N LEU A 574 -6.75 9.66 -10.04
CA LEU A 574 -7.60 8.97 -9.08
C LEU A 574 -7.18 9.34 -7.66
N TRP A 575 -8.13 9.91 -6.91
CA TRP A 575 -8.01 10.09 -5.49
C TRP A 575 -8.65 8.93 -4.75
N VAL A 576 -7.91 8.37 -3.80
CA VAL A 576 -8.36 7.28 -2.93
C VAL A 576 -8.39 7.77 -1.49
N TRP A 577 -9.46 7.43 -0.78
CA TRP A 577 -9.75 7.82 0.58
C TRP A 577 -9.38 6.72 1.57
N ASN A 578 -9.03 7.09 2.81
CA ASN A 578 -8.67 6.12 3.86
C ASN A 578 -9.89 5.45 4.54
N ALA A 579 -11.09 5.97 4.29
CA ALA A 579 -12.39 5.48 4.75
C ALA A 579 -13.48 6.02 3.82
N PRO A 580 -14.77 5.65 3.99
CA PRO A 580 -15.84 6.15 3.14
C PRO A 580 -15.87 7.68 3.05
N ARG A 581 -15.96 8.22 1.83
CA ARG A 581 -16.07 9.65 1.56
C ARG A 581 -17.48 10.19 1.82
N GLY A 582 -17.60 11.50 1.99
CA GLY A 582 -18.88 12.17 2.21
C GLY A 582 -19.97 11.76 1.19
N GLY A 583 -21.17 11.50 1.69
CA GLY A 583 -22.32 11.03 0.90
C GLY A 583 -22.48 9.50 0.85
N PHE A 584 -21.52 8.73 1.38
CA PHE A 584 -21.60 7.28 1.49
C PHE A 584 -21.88 6.83 2.92
N PRO A 585 -22.42 5.61 3.12
CA PRO A 585 -22.69 5.11 4.45
C PRO A 585 -21.41 4.83 5.20
N GLY A 586 -21.46 5.06 6.50
CA GLY A 586 -20.27 4.97 7.35
C GLY A 586 -19.29 6.11 7.13
N ALA A 587 -19.60 7.10 6.26
CA ALA A 587 -18.80 8.31 6.15
C ALA A 587 -18.75 9.02 7.51
N PRO A 588 -17.56 9.37 8.00
CA PRO A 588 -17.42 10.08 9.26
C PRO A 588 -18.14 11.44 9.24
N VAL A 589 -18.99 11.67 10.24
CA VAL A 589 -19.71 12.94 10.41
C VAL A 589 -19.06 13.79 11.50
N ASN A 590 -19.00 15.09 11.29
CA ASN A 590 -18.47 16.04 12.26
C ASN A 590 -19.24 15.98 13.58
N LYS A 591 -18.50 15.89 14.70
CA LYS A 591 -19.08 15.77 16.04
C LYS A 591 -20.07 16.89 16.36
N HIS A 592 -19.77 18.13 15.98
CA HIS A 592 -20.68 19.27 16.16
C HIS A 592 -22.03 19.05 15.45
N VAL A 593 -22.02 18.45 14.26
CA VAL A 593 -23.26 18.13 13.51
C VAL A 593 -24.04 17.03 14.22
N VAL A 594 -23.35 15.98 14.67
CA VAL A 594 -23.96 14.91 15.48
C VAL A 594 -24.61 15.46 16.76
N ASP A 595 -23.88 16.29 17.52
CA ASP A 595 -24.36 16.88 18.77
C ASP A 595 -25.52 17.84 18.52
N LYS A 596 -25.47 18.65 17.46
CA LYS A 596 -26.56 19.52 17.02
C LYS A 596 -27.81 18.72 16.64
N ASN A 597 -27.65 17.64 15.88
CA ASN A 597 -28.75 16.76 15.49
C ASN A 597 -29.39 16.09 16.73
N ARG A 598 -28.56 15.58 17.64
CA ARG A 598 -29.01 15.01 18.92
C ARG A 598 -29.76 16.04 19.77
N ALA A 599 -29.23 17.26 19.90
CA ALA A 599 -29.87 18.35 20.63
C ALA A 599 -31.21 18.78 20.00
N ALA A 600 -31.34 18.64 18.67
CA ALA A 600 -32.59 18.85 17.95
C ALA A 600 -33.56 17.67 18.03
N GLY A 601 -33.27 16.63 18.83
CA GLY A 601 -34.11 15.44 18.98
C GLY A 601 -34.10 14.51 17.76
N LYS A 602 -33.15 14.71 16.82
CA LYS A 602 -32.92 13.79 15.70
C LYS A 602 -32.10 12.60 16.21
N SER A 603 -32.55 11.38 15.89
CA SER A 603 -31.83 10.17 16.28
C SER A 603 -30.45 10.11 15.61
N PRO A 604 -29.38 9.70 16.32
CA PRO A 604 -28.07 9.45 15.70
C PRO A 604 -28.10 8.35 14.61
N ASP A 605 -29.15 7.54 14.54
CA ASP A 605 -29.35 6.46 13.54
C ASP A 605 -30.07 6.90 12.25
N GLN A 606 -30.26 8.20 12.00
CA GLN A 606 -30.88 8.64 10.74
C GLN A 606 -30.00 8.44 9.49
N ASP A 607 -28.73 8.07 9.63
CA ASP A 607 -27.80 7.79 8.52
C ASP A 607 -27.66 6.31 8.16
N LEU A 608 -28.54 5.44 8.69
CA LEU A 608 -28.58 4.04 8.26
C LEU A 608 -29.07 3.97 6.80
N GLN A 609 -28.11 3.85 5.88
CA GLN A 609 -28.31 3.43 4.49
C GLN A 609 -29.49 2.46 4.37
N LYS A 610 -30.47 2.86 3.58
CA LYS A 610 -31.63 2.07 3.20
C LYS A 610 -31.31 1.33 1.91
N LYS A 611 -31.91 0.16 1.73
CA LYS A 611 -31.88 -0.56 0.46
C LYS A 611 -33.20 -0.33 -0.26
N ALA A 612 -33.13 0.13 -1.51
CA ALA A 612 -34.30 0.24 -2.36
C ALA A 612 -34.10 -0.62 -3.62
N SER A 613 -35.12 -1.41 -3.95
CA SER A 613 -35.14 -2.18 -5.19
C SER A 613 -36.20 -1.61 -6.10
N PHE A 614 -35.89 -1.45 -7.38
CA PHE A 614 -36.82 -0.94 -8.38
C PHE A 614 -37.00 -1.98 -9.48
N THR A 615 -38.25 -2.31 -9.78
CA THR A 615 -38.62 -3.27 -10.83
C THR A 615 -39.74 -2.69 -11.70
N ASN A 616 -39.69 -2.94 -13.00
CA ASN A 616 -40.80 -2.65 -13.90
C ASN A 616 -41.59 -3.94 -14.17
N ALA A 617 -42.81 -4.01 -13.63
CA ALA A 617 -43.67 -5.19 -13.79
C ALA A 617 -44.64 -5.06 -14.97
N GLY A 618 -44.78 -3.86 -15.54
CA GLY A 618 -45.71 -3.56 -16.62
C GLY A 618 -45.17 -3.93 -18.00
N SER A 619 -46.07 -4.29 -18.92
CA SER A 619 -45.82 -4.40 -20.36
C SER A 619 -46.35 -3.18 -21.14
N ASP A 620 -46.72 -2.11 -20.43
CA ASP A 620 -47.32 -0.92 -21.03
C ASP A 620 -46.32 -0.18 -21.92
N GLU A 621 -46.78 0.24 -23.09
CA GLU A 621 -45.94 0.93 -24.09
C GLU A 621 -45.32 2.21 -23.52
N GLY A 622 -45.99 2.85 -22.55
CA GLY A 622 -45.55 4.05 -21.87
C GLY A 622 -44.42 3.87 -20.86
N THR A 623 -44.08 2.65 -20.41
CA THR A 623 -42.95 2.39 -19.49
C THR A 623 -41.90 1.46 -20.08
N ARG A 624 -42.06 1.06 -21.35
CA ARG A 624 -41.20 0.08 -22.03
C ARG A 624 -39.72 0.46 -22.03
N ASN A 625 -39.42 1.75 -22.13
CA ASN A 625 -38.06 2.30 -22.12
C ASN A 625 -37.79 3.17 -20.88
N ALA A 626 -38.46 2.88 -19.76
CA ALA A 626 -38.29 3.64 -18.53
C ALA A 626 -36.86 3.53 -17.99
N LYS A 627 -36.41 4.62 -17.38
CA LYS A 627 -35.08 4.76 -16.80
C LYS A 627 -35.18 5.28 -15.38
N LEU A 628 -34.37 4.74 -14.48
CA LEU A 628 -34.30 5.19 -13.10
C LEU A 628 -33.24 6.28 -12.94
N TYR A 629 -33.57 7.33 -12.22
CA TYR A 629 -32.71 8.46 -11.91
C TYR A 629 -32.71 8.71 -10.41
N PHE A 630 -31.53 9.03 -9.86
CA PHE A 630 -31.46 9.71 -8.57
C PHE A 630 -31.50 11.21 -8.83
N GLN A 631 -32.58 11.88 -8.45
CA GLN A 631 -32.90 13.23 -8.90
C GLN A 631 -32.86 13.33 -10.44
N ASP A 632 -31.85 13.97 -11.02
CA ASP A 632 -31.64 14.09 -12.47
C ASP A 632 -30.45 13.27 -12.99
N THR A 633 -29.78 12.50 -12.14
CA THR A 633 -28.64 11.64 -12.52
C THR A 633 -29.13 10.26 -12.91
N PHE A 634 -28.83 9.83 -14.13
CA PHE A 634 -29.20 8.51 -14.63
C PHE A 634 -28.53 7.41 -13.83
N TRP A 635 -29.31 6.41 -13.41
CA TRP A 635 -28.84 5.31 -12.57
C TRP A 635 -28.87 3.96 -13.27
N GLY A 636 -29.89 3.70 -14.07
CA GLY A 636 -30.00 2.43 -14.76
C GLY A 636 -31.26 2.30 -15.59
N GLU A 637 -31.22 1.36 -16.52
CA GLU A 637 -32.38 0.98 -17.33
C GLU A 637 -33.41 0.26 -16.44
N LEU A 638 -34.66 0.73 -16.49
CA LEU A 638 -35.80 0.17 -15.78
C LEU A 638 -36.94 -0.13 -16.77
N GLY A 639 -36.59 -0.44 -18.01
CA GLY A 639 -37.53 -0.76 -19.08
C GLY A 639 -38.14 -2.16 -18.90
N HIS A 640 -39.08 -2.51 -19.78
CA HIS A 640 -39.71 -3.83 -19.78
C HIS A 640 -38.65 -4.93 -19.97
N ASN A 641 -38.65 -5.96 -19.10
CA ASN A 641 -37.63 -7.02 -19.00
C ASN A 641 -36.22 -6.60 -18.54
N SER A 642 -36.04 -5.37 -18.06
CA SER A 642 -34.78 -4.97 -17.42
C SER A 642 -34.61 -5.67 -16.06
N PRO A 643 -33.36 -6.00 -15.65
CA PRO A 643 -33.12 -6.58 -14.34
C PRO A 643 -33.52 -5.60 -13.23
N GLN A 644 -33.92 -6.14 -12.08
CA GLN A 644 -34.20 -5.34 -10.89
C GLN A 644 -32.98 -4.51 -10.50
N LEU A 645 -33.16 -3.21 -10.32
CA LEU A 645 -32.12 -2.30 -9.87
C LEU A 645 -32.13 -2.22 -8.36
N ASN A 646 -31.03 -2.59 -7.73
CA ASN A 646 -30.86 -2.48 -6.28
C ASN A 646 -29.94 -1.31 -5.99
N VAL A 647 -30.38 -0.41 -5.12
CA VAL A 647 -29.64 0.80 -4.78
C VAL A 647 -29.54 0.95 -3.27
N ASN A 648 -28.44 1.55 -2.88
CA ASN A 648 -28.25 2.07 -1.54
C ASN A 648 -28.68 3.54 -1.52
N THR A 649 -29.50 3.92 -0.54
CA THR A 649 -30.15 5.23 -0.51
C THR A 649 -30.43 5.66 0.94
N TYR A 650 -30.96 6.85 1.19
CA TYR A 650 -31.28 7.32 2.54
C TYR A 650 -32.74 7.78 2.66
N GLU A 651 -33.24 7.89 3.89
CA GLU A 651 -34.57 8.43 4.15
C GLU A 651 -34.71 9.83 3.49
N GLY A 652 -35.78 10.04 2.73
CA GLY A 652 -36.04 11.31 2.04
C GLY A 652 -35.41 11.43 0.65
N HIS A 653 -34.53 10.51 0.24
CA HIS A 653 -34.02 10.45 -1.13
C HIS A 653 -35.17 10.32 -2.15
N GLN A 654 -35.05 11.03 -3.28
CA GLN A 654 -36.03 11.01 -4.37
C GLN A 654 -35.47 10.33 -5.61
N TRP A 655 -36.17 9.29 -6.04
CA TRP A 655 -35.85 8.50 -7.22
C TRP A 655 -36.91 8.73 -8.30
N ASN A 656 -36.49 9.26 -9.44
CA ASN A 656 -37.37 9.58 -10.55
C ASN A 656 -37.30 8.49 -11.61
N VAL A 657 -38.46 8.11 -12.13
CA VAL A 657 -38.60 7.23 -13.27
C VAL A 657 -38.97 8.11 -14.44
N LYS A 658 -38.11 8.13 -15.47
CA LYS A 658 -38.30 8.96 -16.66
C LYS A 658 -38.47 8.09 -17.90
N VAL A 659 -39.27 8.58 -18.84
CA VAL A 659 -39.40 8.05 -20.20
C VAL A 659 -39.20 9.22 -21.15
N GLY A 660 -38.08 9.22 -21.89
CA GLY A 660 -37.59 10.45 -22.49
C GLY A 660 -37.21 11.46 -21.39
N ASP A 661 -37.68 12.69 -21.53
CA ASP A 661 -37.44 13.77 -20.56
C ASP A 661 -38.54 13.89 -19.48
N ASP A 662 -39.66 13.17 -19.65
CA ASP A 662 -40.82 13.26 -18.77
C ASP A 662 -40.65 12.37 -17.54
N ILE A 663 -40.85 12.95 -16.35
CA ILE A 663 -40.95 12.21 -15.09
C ILE A 663 -42.34 11.58 -15.00
N ILE A 664 -42.41 10.27 -15.13
CA ILE A 664 -43.66 9.51 -15.05
C ILE A 664 -43.96 9.04 -13.62
N LYS A 665 -42.92 8.93 -12.77
CA LYS A 665 -43.07 8.56 -11.36
C LYS A 665 -41.91 9.08 -10.52
N THR A 666 -42.21 9.46 -9.27
CA THR A 666 -41.21 9.76 -8.25
C THR A 666 -41.46 8.89 -7.02
N PHE A 667 -40.40 8.25 -6.52
CA PHE A 667 -40.40 7.51 -5.27
C PHE A 667 -39.60 8.28 -4.23
N VAL A 668 -40.16 8.41 -3.02
CA VAL A 668 -39.46 8.99 -1.88
C VAL A 668 -39.21 7.87 -0.87
N ILE A 669 -37.95 7.72 -0.48
CA ILE A 669 -37.52 6.67 0.44
C ILE A 669 -38.04 6.93 1.85
N ASP A 670 -38.76 5.97 2.41
CA ASP A 670 -39.30 6.04 3.77
C ASP A 670 -38.30 5.53 4.83
N LYS A 671 -38.74 5.45 6.09
CA LYS A 671 -37.90 5.04 7.23
C LYS A 671 -37.47 3.56 7.23
N LYS A 672 -38.12 2.69 6.45
CA LYS A 672 -37.90 1.24 6.45
C LYS A 672 -36.52 0.87 5.91
N PRO A 673 -35.83 -0.12 6.51
CA PRO A 673 -34.46 -0.48 6.14
C PRO A 673 -34.35 -1.05 4.71
N THR A 674 -35.36 -1.75 4.22
CA THR A 674 -35.44 -2.27 2.85
C THR A 674 -36.81 -1.98 2.26
N GLN A 675 -36.84 -1.51 1.01
CA GLN A 675 -38.04 -1.09 0.30
C GLN A 675 -37.99 -1.61 -1.14
N ASN A 676 -39.13 -2.07 -1.64
CA ASN A 676 -39.25 -2.54 -3.02
C ASN A 676 -40.32 -1.70 -3.71
N TYR A 677 -39.94 -1.06 -4.80
CA TYR A 677 -40.79 -0.22 -5.62
C TYR A 677 -41.00 -0.91 -6.96
N VAL A 678 -42.26 -0.98 -7.35
CA VAL A 678 -42.67 -1.54 -8.64
C VAL A 678 -43.35 -0.42 -9.41
N ILE A 679 -42.90 -0.21 -10.64
CA ILE A 679 -43.60 0.64 -11.62
C ILE A 679 -44.54 -0.18 -12.48
#